data_AF-R6ZN84-F1
#
_entry.id   AF-R6ZN84-F1
#
_cell.length_a   1.000
_cell.length_b   1.000
_cell.length_c   1.000
_cell.angle_alpha   90.00
_cell.angle_beta   90.00
_cell.angle_gamma   90.00
#
_symmetry.space_group_name_H-M   'P 1'
#
loop_
_entity.id
_entity.type
_entity.pdbx_description
1 polymer ?
#
loop_
_entity_poly.entity_id
_entity_poly.type
_entity_poly.pdbx_seq_one_letter_code
_entity_poly.pdbx_strand_id
1 'polypeptide(L)'
;MDISEETGRAFRGMVEEAERLHLEYVTPELLLLHIAAEPAFQEAFENCQGEIGRLAEQLEDYVNGLPVLSEEKRKEGAEPEASADLNELLLTAEWAARSSGRKEVALSHLVSSYFSLKESFALYYLTEQGIEKGEFLLALIEAEEKDGGDEPSAACLYSAEETGPGGKEEAEKLDEAEDAEDLEDEADAEGPENRRGKGRWKRFAVCLNEEISQANPLIGREKELKRTMQILCRKEKNNPLHIGEPGVGKTAVVYGLARLLSEGKVPEPLKGAKIYALDLGGMLAGTQYRGDFEKRLKSVLSGLSQEEKPIVYLDEIHNIVGAGAVGEGSLDASNLLKPYLASGKIRFIGATTHEEYKRYFEKSRSLARRFQNVEIAEPGEDEAAEILLGLKTRYEEYHGVSYQNGVIEYMVHMSAKYINERFLPDKAIDLMDEAGAYRKLHPLAQKRQTVGKDVVDEILAKICRIPRQTVESSETRKLALLEKRLASQVFGQEEAVKEVANAIKFSRAGLLDPGKPLASFLFVGPTGVGKTEIARTLAKELGISLLRFDMSEYEEKHAVAKLIGAPAGYVGYEEGGLLTEAVRKTPHAVLLLDEIEKAHPDIYNILLQVMDYATLTDNQGRKADFRNVILIMTSNAGAGRMAKPGLGFSGSPEEETRNGDEAVLDEVKRVFQPEFRNRLNKIVVFHSIGKKTARAVAGKKLLELGALLASRQVEFSYTRKALDLLAEKGVSREYGARELGRVIDREIKPLLVDRLLFGSLKKGGTCRLDTEQKDGTESVFAVREADGAKAQGRKGGSCEPAEKRRSRKEGSFETLEKGSGDRKKKA
;
A
#
# COMPACT_ATOMS: atom_id res chain seq x y z
N MET A 1 -10.73 -7.72 -41.21
CA MET A 1 -10.90 -6.64 -40.21
C MET A 1 -11.96 -5.74 -40.77
N ASP A 2 -12.91 -5.28 -39.97
CA ASP A 2 -13.94 -4.38 -40.47
C ASP A 2 -13.33 -2.97 -40.68
N ILE A 3 -13.98 -2.12 -41.46
CA ILE A 3 -13.55 -0.73 -41.69
C ILE A 3 -14.65 0.19 -41.22
N SER A 4 -14.28 1.29 -40.56
CA SER A 4 -15.23 2.32 -40.13
C SER A 4 -15.96 2.93 -41.33
N GLU A 5 -17.11 3.56 -41.08
CA GLU A 5 -17.95 4.12 -42.14
C GLU A 5 -17.22 5.24 -42.90
N GLU A 6 -16.52 6.11 -42.16
CA GLU A 6 -15.67 7.20 -42.65
C GLU A 6 -14.55 6.65 -43.54
N THR A 7 -13.84 5.64 -43.03
CA THR A 7 -12.76 4.98 -43.78
C THR A 7 -13.30 4.33 -45.06
N GLY A 8 -14.48 3.69 -44.98
CA GLY A 8 -15.14 3.10 -46.14
C GLY A 8 -15.57 4.12 -47.19
N ARG A 9 -15.98 5.33 -46.80
CA ARG A 9 -16.25 6.43 -47.74
C ARG A 9 -14.99 6.90 -48.45
N ALA A 10 -13.90 7.11 -47.70
CA ALA A 10 -12.62 7.49 -48.28
C ALA A 10 -12.10 6.47 -49.30
N PHE A 11 -12.19 5.16 -49.00
CA PHE A 11 -11.81 4.10 -49.95
C PHE A 11 -12.65 4.09 -51.22
N ARG A 12 -13.98 4.24 -51.10
CA ARG A 12 -14.87 4.27 -52.28
C ARG A 12 -14.55 5.47 -53.16
N GLY A 13 -14.37 6.65 -52.56
CA GLY A 13 -13.98 7.86 -53.29
C GLY A 13 -12.67 7.67 -54.05
N MET A 14 -11.66 7.11 -53.40
CA MET A 14 -10.35 6.82 -54.02
C MET A 14 -10.47 5.90 -55.25
N VAL A 15 -11.26 4.82 -55.18
CA VAL A 15 -11.44 3.89 -56.30
C VAL A 15 -12.21 4.55 -57.45
N GLU A 16 -13.31 5.24 -57.14
CA GLU A 16 -14.12 5.95 -58.15
C GLU A 16 -13.30 7.02 -58.88
N GLU A 17 -12.46 7.75 -58.15
CA GLU A 17 -11.59 8.79 -58.71
C GLU A 17 -10.46 8.20 -59.57
N ALA A 18 -9.85 7.09 -59.14
CA ALA A 18 -8.84 6.38 -59.94
C ALA A 18 -9.42 5.84 -61.26
N GLU A 19 -10.64 5.30 -61.24
CA GLU A 19 -11.35 4.83 -62.44
C GLU A 19 -11.70 5.98 -63.37
N ARG A 20 -12.22 7.10 -62.81
CA ARG A 20 -12.60 8.31 -63.55
C ARG A 20 -11.42 8.93 -64.28
N LEU A 21 -10.27 8.99 -63.63
CA LEU A 21 -9.03 9.52 -64.19
C LEU A 21 -8.26 8.49 -65.03
N HIS A 22 -8.70 7.23 -65.04
CA HIS A 22 -8.06 6.09 -65.70
C HIS A 22 -6.62 5.82 -65.26
N LEU A 23 -6.30 6.07 -63.99
CA LEU A 23 -4.93 5.97 -63.46
C LEU A 23 -4.39 4.54 -63.59
N GLU A 24 -3.08 4.41 -63.85
CA GLU A 24 -2.43 3.09 -63.84
C GLU A 24 -2.27 2.55 -62.41
N TYR A 25 -2.03 3.44 -61.45
CA TYR A 25 -1.85 3.08 -60.04
C TYR A 25 -2.69 3.94 -59.10
N VAL A 26 -3.14 3.32 -58.01
CA VAL A 26 -3.73 3.99 -56.84
C VAL A 26 -2.63 4.23 -55.81
N THR A 27 -2.45 5.47 -55.38
CA THR A 27 -1.35 5.87 -54.48
C THR A 27 -1.85 6.35 -53.11
N PRO A 28 -0.98 6.39 -52.07
CA PRO A 28 -1.31 6.96 -50.76
C PRO A 28 -1.83 8.40 -50.83
N GLU A 29 -1.33 9.22 -51.76
CA GLU A 29 -1.73 10.61 -51.95
C GLU A 29 -3.18 10.72 -52.42
N LEU A 30 -3.61 9.84 -53.32
CA LEU A 30 -5.01 9.77 -53.76
C LEU A 30 -5.93 9.36 -52.60
N LEU A 31 -5.50 8.42 -51.75
CA LEU A 31 -6.24 8.07 -50.55
C LEU A 31 -6.30 9.25 -49.57
N LEU A 32 -5.20 9.99 -49.39
CA LEU A 32 -5.16 11.14 -48.47
C LEU A 32 -6.08 12.26 -48.94
N LEU A 33 -6.22 12.47 -50.25
CA LEU A 33 -7.14 13.45 -50.82
C LEU A 33 -8.58 13.18 -50.37
N HIS A 34 -9.01 11.92 -50.39
CA HIS A 34 -10.35 11.53 -49.93
C HIS A 34 -10.49 11.49 -48.41
N ILE A 35 -9.43 11.15 -47.68
CA ILE A 35 -9.40 11.28 -46.22
C ILE A 35 -9.53 12.76 -45.82
N ALA A 36 -8.89 13.68 -46.53
CA ALA A 36 -8.94 15.12 -46.26
C ALA A 36 -10.34 15.74 -46.50
N ALA A 37 -11.23 15.03 -47.18
CA ALA A 37 -12.63 15.42 -47.36
C ALA A 37 -13.53 14.99 -46.19
N GLU A 38 -13.08 14.10 -45.30
CA GLU A 38 -13.89 13.62 -44.18
C GLU A 38 -13.99 14.68 -43.07
N PRO A 39 -15.18 14.94 -42.51
CA PRO A 39 -15.39 16.00 -41.51
C PRO A 39 -14.47 15.89 -40.28
N ALA A 40 -14.27 14.67 -39.78
CA ALA A 40 -13.40 14.42 -38.63
C ALA A 40 -11.94 14.79 -38.92
N PHE A 41 -11.45 14.53 -40.14
CA PHE A 41 -10.11 14.93 -40.55
C PHE A 41 -10.00 16.46 -40.66
N GLN A 42 -11.00 17.11 -41.25
CA GLN A 42 -11.01 18.56 -41.41
C GLN A 42 -10.97 19.29 -40.06
N GLU A 43 -11.82 18.88 -39.11
CA GLU A 43 -11.83 19.45 -37.77
C GLU A 43 -10.47 19.25 -37.07
N ALA A 44 -9.90 18.04 -37.14
CA ALA A 44 -8.61 17.74 -36.53
C ALA A 44 -7.47 18.53 -37.17
N PHE A 45 -7.47 18.67 -38.50
CA PHE A 45 -6.43 19.35 -39.25
C PHE A 45 -6.42 20.85 -38.97
N GLU A 46 -7.60 21.48 -38.92
CA GLU A 46 -7.76 22.90 -38.54
C GLU A 46 -7.37 23.15 -37.08
N ASN A 47 -7.69 22.23 -36.17
CA ASN A 47 -7.30 22.33 -34.76
C ASN A 47 -5.77 22.32 -34.59
N CYS A 48 -5.06 21.64 -35.49
CA CYS A 48 -3.60 21.63 -35.58
C CYS A 48 -3.02 22.79 -36.43
N GLN A 49 -3.83 23.80 -36.75
CA GLN A 49 -3.46 24.97 -37.57
C GLN A 49 -3.14 24.65 -39.04
N GLY A 50 -3.56 23.49 -39.55
CA GLY A 50 -3.44 23.13 -40.95
C GLY A 50 -4.46 23.84 -41.84
N GLU A 51 -4.07 24.18 -43.06
CA GLU A 51 -4.91 24.74 -44.10
C GLU A 51 -5.37 23.64 -45.07
N ILE A 52 -6.59 23.11 -44.87
CA ILE A 52 -7.15 22.01 -45.69
C ILE A 52 -7.15 22.35 -47.18
N GLY A 53 -7.53 23.59 -47.53
CA GLY A 53 -7.59 24.03 -48.93
C GLY A 53 -6.25 23.92 -49.65
N ARG A 54 -5.15 24.26 -48.96
CA ARG A 54 -3.79 24.12 -49.51
C ARG A 54 -3.39 22.66 -49.65
N LEU A 55 -3.72 21.82 -48.65
CA LEU A 55 -3.43 20.39 -48.70
C LEU A 55 -4.18 19.71 -49.88
N ALA A 56 -5.46 20.04 -50.06
CA ALA A 56 -6.27 19.51 -51.15
C ALA A 56 -5.71 19.92 -52.52
N GLU A 57 -5.36 21.19 -52.71
CA GLU A 57 -4.76 21.68 -53.97
C GLU A 57 -3.44 20.95 -54.30
N GLN A 58 -2.55 20.78 -53.31
CA GLN A 58 -1.29 20.05 -53.47
C GLN A 58 -1.49 18.57 -53.84
N LEU A 59 -2.48 17.91 -53.23
CA LEU A 59 -2.81 16.52 -53.50
C LEU A 59 -3.50 16.35 -54.86
N GLU A 60 -4.39 17.26 -55.25
CA GLU A 60 -5.01 17.28 -56.58
C GLU A 60 -3.96 17.47 -57.68
N ASP A 61 -3.04 18.41 -57.51
CA ASP A 61 -1.93 18.63 -58.45
C ASP A 61 -1.05 17.39 -58.60
N TYR A 62 -0.77 16.69 -57.49
CA TYR A 62 -0.03 15.44 -57.51
C TYR A 62 -0.79 14.34 -58.28
N VAL A 63 -2.07 14.14 -57.97
CA VAL A 63 -2.92 13.11 -58.59
C VAL A 63 -3.07 13.34 -60.10
N ASN A 64 -3.24 14.60 -60.51
CA ASN A 64 -3.32 14.97 -61.93
C ASN A 64 -2.01 14.69 -62.71
N GLY A 65 -0.88 14.60 -62.01
CA GLY A 65 0.42 14.25 -62.58
C GLY A 65 0.69 12.75 -62.72
N LEU A 66 -0.19 11.88 -62.22
CA LEU A 66 0.02 10.43 -62.22
C LEU A 66 -0.10 9.80 -63.62
N PRO A 67 0.64 8.71 -63.90
CA PRO A 67 0.55 8.00 -65.16
C PRO A 67 -0.84 7.38 -65.33
N VAL A 68 -1.39 7.55 -66.53
CA VAL A 68 -2.73 7.07 -66.89
C VAL A 68 -2.60 5.82 -67.76
N LEU A 69 -3.51 4.86 -67.62
CA LEU A 69 -3.55 3.63 -68.40
C LEU A 69 -3.46 3.92 -69.90
N SER A 70 -2.65 3.12 -70.61
CA SER A 70 -2.54 3.20 -72.07
C SER A 70 -3.87 2.84 -72.75
N GLU A 71 -4.11 3.36 -73.96
CA GLU A 71 -5.35 3.06 -74.70
C GLU A 71 -5.58 1.57 -74.94
N GLU A 72 -4.51 0.77 -75.03
CA GLU A 72 -4.57 -0.68 -75.17
C GLU A 72 -5.09 -1.35 -73.89
N LYS A 73 -4.51 -1.00 -72.73
CA LYS A 73 -4.94 -1.50 -71.42
C LYS A 73 -6.38 -1.09 -71.08
N ARG A 74 -6.81 0.11 -71.48
CA ARG A 74 -8.20 0.57 -71.30
C ARG A 74 -9.22 -0.24 -72.10
N LYS A 75 -8.87 -0.67 -73.32
CA LYS A 75 -9.76 -1.51 -74.16
C LYS A 75 -9.86 -2.95 -73.66
N GLU A 76 -8.85 -3.42 -72.94
CA GLU A 76 -8.82 -4.73 -72.30
C GLU A 76 -9.56 -4.77 -70.95
N GLY A 77 -10.06 -3.62 -70.47
CA GLY A 77 -10.77 -3.52 -69.19
C GLY A 77 -9.86 -3.61 -67.97
N ALA A 78 -8.60 -3.18 -68.08
CA ALA A 78 -7.67 -3.15 -66.96
C ALA A 78 -8.12 -2.12 -65.90
N GLU A 79 -8.14 -2.55 -64.64
CA GLU A 79 -8.43 -1.71 -63.46
C GLU A 79 -7.14 -1.13 -62.87
N PRO A 80 -7.20 0.04 -62.17
CA PRO A 80 -6.04 0.61 -61.49
C PRO A 80 -5.46 -0.34 -60.43
N GLU A 81 -4.14 -0.50 -60.41
CA GLU A 81 -3.47 -1.37 -59.41
C GLU A 81 -3.01 -0.57 -58.18
N ALA A 82 -3.08 -1.16 -56.99
CA ALA A 82 -2.57 -0.51 -55.78
C ALA A 82 -1.03 -0.40 -55.80
N SER A 83 -0.49 0.79 -55.52
CA SER A 83 0.96 0.98 -55.42
C SER A 83 1.58 0.19 -54.26
N ALA A 84 2.89 -0.03 -54.30
CA ALA A 84 3.60 -0.71 -53.21
C ALA A 84 3.44 0.06 -51.88
N ASP A 85 3.56 1.39 -51.92
CA ASP A 85 3.44 2.25 -50.74
C ASP A 85 2.01 2.26 -50.18
N LEU A 86 1.00 2.18 -51.05
CA LEU A 86 -0.39 2.04 -50.60
C LEU A 86 -0.60 0.70 -49.89
N ASN A 87 -0.08 -0.41 -50.43
CA ASN A 87 -0.17 -1.70 -49.77
C ASN A 87 0.55 -1.71 -48.40
N GLU A 88 1.72 -1.08 -48.29
CA GLU A 88 2.44 -0.94 -47.01
C GLU A 88 1.65 -0.10 -46.00
N LEU A 89 1.06 1.01 -46.44
CA LEU A 89 0.21 1.85 -45.60
C LEU A 89 -0.98 1.08 -45.04
N LEU A 90 -1.66 0.28 -45.87
CA LEU A 90 -2.83 -0.51 -45.46
C LEU A 90 -2.46 -1.61 -44.47
N LEU A 91 -1.35 -2.31 -44.69
CA LEU A 91 -0.85 -3.33 -43.76
C LEU A 91 -0.46 -2.72 -42.42
N THR A 92 0.16 -1.54 -42.44
CA THR A 92 0.54 -0.81 -41.21
C THR A 92 -0.70 -0.33 -40.46
N ALA A 93 -1.74 0.11 -41.17
CA ALA A 93 -2.99 0.57 -40.56
C ALA A 93 -3.77 -0.60 -39.93
N GLU A 94 -3.78 -1.76 -40.58
CA GLU A 94 -4.37 -2.97 -40.00
C GLU A 94 -3.62 -3.40 -38.72
N TRP A 95 -2.29 -3.34 -38.74
CA TRP A 95 -1.49 -3.65 -37.56
C TRP A 95 -1.75 -2.67 -36.41
N ALA A 96 -1.81 -1.37 -36.69
CA ALA A 96 -2.14 -0.32 -35.72
C ALA A 96 -3.54 -0.50 -35.11
N ALA A 97 -4.53 -0.89 -35.92
CA ALA A 97 -5.87 -1.17 -35.44
C ALA A 97 -5.90 -2.41 -34.51
N ARG A 98 -5.11 -3.44 -34.82
CA ARG A 98 -5.02 -4.65 -33.99
C ARG A 98 -4.28 -4.38 -32.68
N SER A 99 -3.23 -3.56 -32.70
CA SER A 99 -2.46 -3.21 -31.50
C SER A 99 -3.25 -2.27 -30.58
N SER A 100 -4.12 -1.42 -31.12
CA SER A 100 -5.04 -0.57 -30.33
C SER A 100 -6.23 -1.33 -29.75
N GLY A 101 -6.39 -2.63 -30.07
CA GLY A 101 -7.49 -3.47 -29.60
C GLY A 101 -8.83 -3.21 -30.28
N ARG A 102 -8.87 -2.38 -31.33
CA ARG A 102 -10.08 -2.10 -32.11
C ARG A 102 -10.36 -3.22 -33.11
N LYS A 103 -11.66 -3.47 -33.37
CA LYS A 103 -12.10 -4.48 -34.36
C LYS A 103 -12.15 -3.93 -35.79
N GLU A 104 -12.10 -2.60 -35.91
CA GLU A 104 -12.27 -1.87 -37.16
C GLU A 104 -11.09 -0.93 -37.42
N VAL A 105 -10.77 -0.71 -38.70
CA VAL A 105 -9.79 0.30 -39.14
C VAL A 105 -10.49 1.67 -39.28
N ALA A 106 -9.99 2.65 -38.52
CA ALA A 106 -10.48 4.03 -38.47
C ALA A 106 -9.52 4.98 -39.22
N LEU A 107 -9.93 6.24 -39.44
CA LEU A 107 -9.08 7.23 -40.10
C LEU A 107 -7.82 7.49 -39.27
N SER A 108 -7.92 7.50 -37.95
CA SER A 108 -6.77 7.60 -37.03
C SER A 108 -5.70 6.54 -37.30
N HIS A 109 -6.09 5.30 -37.60
CA HIS A 109 -5.14 4.23 -37.95
C HIS A 109 -4.49 4.47 -39.31
N LEU A 110 -5.25 4.95 -40.32
CA LEU A 110 -4.72 5.28 -41.64
C LEU A 110 -3.74 6.46 -41.57
N VAL A 111 -4.13 7.53 -40.88
CA VAL A 111 -3.30 8.73 -40.66
C VAL A 111 -2.01 8.37 -39.91
N SER A 112 -2.10 7.52 -38.89
CA SER A 112 -0.91 7.04 -38.18
C SER A 112 0.08 6.32 -39.11
N SER A 113 -0.43 5.56 -40.09
CA SER A 113 0.40 4.83 -41.05
C SER A 113 1.11 5.73 -42.06
N TYR A 114 0.55 6.90 -42.41
CA TYR A 114 1.27 7.86 -43.27
C TYR A 114 2.60 8.30 -42.66
N PHE A 115 2.66 8.47 -41.33
CA PHE A 115 3.90 8.81 -40.64
C PHE A 115 4.93 7.67 -40.58
N SER A 116 4.57 6.47 -41.00
CA SER A 116 5.48 5.33 -41.12
C SER A 116 6.05 5.19 -42.54
N LEU A 117 5.47 5.85 -43.54
CA LEU A 117 5.99 5.87 -44.91
C LEU A 117 7.24 6.76 -44.98
N LYS A 118 8.37 6.19 -45.41
CA LYS A 118 9.66 6.89 -45.43
C LYS A 118 9.80 7.93 -46.54
N GLU A 119 9.14 7.72 -47.68
CA GLU A 119 9.29 8.54 -48.89
C GLU A 119 7.92 8.73 -49.57
N SER A 120 6.99 9.45 -48.92
CA SER A 120 5.66 9.76 -49.50
C SER A 120 5.39 11.27 -49.54
N PHE A 121 4.84 11.74 -50.66
CA PHE A 121 4.42 13.13 -50.82
C PHE A 121 3.24 13.46 -49.90
N ALA A 122 2.41 12.48 -49.58
CA ALA A 122 1.34 12.63 -48.60
C ALA A 122 1.89 13.06 -47.22
N LEU A 123 2.96 12.42 -46.75
CA LEU A 123 3.61 12.82 -45.49
C LEU A 123 4.31 14.19 -45.60
N TYR A 124 4.93 14.46 -46.75
CA TYR A 124 5.56 15.76 -47.01
C TYR A 124 4.54 16.91 -46.91
N TYR A 125 3.38 16.80 -47.56
CA TYR A 125 2.37 17.87 -47.53
C TYR A 125 1.74 18.07 -46.15
N LEU A 126 1.60 17.00 -45.36
CA LEU A 126 1.16 17.10 -43.96
C LEU A 126 2.20 17.83 -43.09
N THR A 127 3.48 17.49 -43.25
CA THR A 127 4.56 18.04 -42.41
C THR A 127 5.00 19.44 -42.83
N GLU A 128 4.85 19.83 -44.10
CA GLU A 128 5.14 21.18 -44.61
C GLU A 128 4.32 22.26 -43.88
N GLN A 129 3.12 21.91 -43.42
CA GLN A 129 2.23 22.84 -42.70
C GLN A 129 2.50 22.89 -41.19
N GLY A 130 3.59 22.28 -40.70
CA GLY A 130 4.01 22.32 -39.30
C GLY A 130 3.21 21.39 -38.38
N ILE A 131 2.55 20.37 -38.93
CA ILE A 131 1.69 19.46 -38.18
C ILE A 131 2.52 18.37 -37.52
N GLU A 132 2.51 18.35 -36.19
CA GLU A 132 3.16 17.30 -35.40
C GLU A 132 2.26 16.05 -35.28
N LYS A 133 2.85 14.87 -35.50
CA LYS A 133 2.16 13.57 -35.48
C LYS A 133 1.30 13.37 -34.23
N GLY A 134 1.87 13.61 -33.05
CA GLY A 134 1.22 13.33 -31.77
C GLY A 134 -0.01 14.20 -31.54
N GLU A 135 0.11 15.51 -31.81
CA GLU A 135 -1.01 16.45 -31.66
C GLU A 135 -2.13 16.16 -32.65
N PHE A 136 -1.77 15.84 -33.90
CA PHE A 136 -2.75 15.57 -34.94
C PHE A 136 -3.54 14.28 -34.72
N LEU A 137 -2.87 13.20 -34.33
CA LEU A 137 -3.54 11.94 -34.02
C LEU A 137 -4.49 12.04 -32.82
N LEU A 138 -4.11 12.80 -31.79
CA LEU A 138 -4.98 13.07 -30.65
C LEU A 138 -6.22 13.86 -31.07
N ALA A 139 -6.05 14.94 -31.84
CA ALA A 139 -7.16 15.74 -32.34
C ALA A 139 -8.10 14.92 -33.24
N LEU A 140 -7.55 13.99 -34.04
CA LEU A 140 -8.33 13.11 -34.92
C LEU A 140 -9.12 12.07 -34.14
N ILE A 141 -8.54 11.45 -33.10
CA ILE A 141 -9.26 10.52 -32.23
C ILE A 141 -10.41 11.24 -31.51
N GLU A 142 -10.16 12.45 -30.99
CA GLU A 142 -11.21 13.26 -30.36
C GLU A 142 -12.33 13.63 -31.33
N ALA A 143 -12.01 13.91 -32.59
CA ALA A 143 -13.00 14.19 -33.64
C ALA A 143 -13.81 12.93 -34.02
N GLU A 144 -13.16 11.77 -34.15
CA GLU A 144 -13.82 10.49 -34.40
C GLU A 144 -14.77 10.07 -33.26
N GLU A 145 -14.40 10.34 -31.99
CA GLU A 145 -15.22 10.03 -30.81
C GLU A 145 -16.45 10.95 -30.66
N LYS A 146 -16.45 12.14 -31.28
CA LYS A 146 -17.64 13.02 -31.28
C LYS A 146 -18.75 12.51 -32.19
N ASP A 147 -18.40 11.83 -33.28
CA ASP A 147 -19.35 11.26 -34.24
C ASP A 147 -19.71 9.80 -33.93
N GLY A 148 -18.85 9.06 -33.22
CA GLY A 148 -19.08 7.67 -32.80
C GLY A 148 -19.54 7.53 -31.34
N GLY A 149 -20.76 7.04 -31.11
CA GLY A 149 -21.30 6.83 -29.76
C GLY A 149 -20.59 5.73 -28.94
N ASP A 150 -20.36 6.05 -27.66
CA ASP A 150 -20.09 5.19 -26.48
C ASP A 150 -19.20 3.94 -26.67
N GLU A 151 -17.87 4.09 -26.76
CA GLU A 151 -16.87 3.09 -26.30
C GLU A 151 -15.54 3.78 -25.86
N PRO A 152 -14.75 3.20 -24.93
CA PRO A 152 -13.76 3.93 -24.11
C PRO A 152 -12.47 4.37 -24.83
N SER A 153 -11.90 5.49 -24.36
CA SER A 153 -10.79 6.26 -24.94
C SER A 153 -9.47 5.48 -25.11
N ALA A 154 -8.90 5.51 -26.32
CA ALA A 154 -7.57 4.98 -26.66
C ALA A 154 -6.45 6.04 -26.59
N ALA A 155 -6.66 7.12 -25.83
CA ALA A 155 -5.69 8.22 -25.68
C ALA A 155 -4.37 7.84 -24.94
N CYS A 156 -4.20 6.58 -24.53
CA CYS A 156 -3.06 6.13 -23.72
C CYS A 156 -1.93 5.41 -24.47
N LEU A 157 -1.98 5.24 -25.79
CA LEU A 157 -0.98 4.43 -26.52
C LEU A 157 0.05 5.23 -27.32
N TYR A 158 -0.21 6.49 -27.67
CA TYR A 158 0.74 7.27 -28.47
C TYR A 158 1.88 7.93 -27.68
N SER A 159 1.89 7.84 -26.35
CA SER A 159 2.95 8.38 -25.50
C SER A 159 4.11 7.39 -25.24
N ALA A 160 4.09 6.19 -25.81
CA ALA A 160 4.98 5.10 -25.38
C ALA A 160 5.96 4.54 -26.44
N GLU A 161 5.91 4.95 -27.71
CA GLU A 161 6.73 4.33 -28.78
C GLU A 161 7.90 5.17 -29.34
N GLU A 162 8.24 6.33 -28.77
CA GLU A 162 9.51 7.02 -29.07
C GLU A 162 10.64 6.70 -28.08
N THR A 163 10.74 5.45 -27.65
CA THR A 163 11.97 4.93 -27.00
C THR A 163 12.27 3.50 -27.47
N GLY A 164 12.81 3.39 -28.68
CA GLY A 164 13.48 2.18 -29.15
C GLY A 164 14.97 2.19 -28.76
N PRO A 165 15.55 1.06 -28.32
CA PRO A 165 16.92 1.00 -27.80
C PRO A 165 17.94 0.80 -28.92
N GLY A 166 18.78 1.80 -29.19
CA GLY A 166 19.92 1.65 -30.10
C GLY A 166 20.56 2.98 -30.46
N GLY A 167 21.67 3.32 -29.81
CA GLY A 167 22.44 4.52 -30.13
C GLY A 167 23.26 5.08 -28.96
N LYS A 168 24.02 4.23 -28.26
CA LYS A 168 25.23 4.72 -27.58
C LYS A 168 26.32 4.75 -28.62
N GLU A 169 26.69 5.93 -29.09
CA GLU A 169 28.06 6.37 -29.39
C GLU A 169 28.01 7.76 -30.05
N GLU A 170 28.98 8.60 -29.68
CA GLU A 170 29.31 9.91 -30.26
C GLU A 170 28.41 11.12 -29.89
N ALA A 171 28.77 11.80 -28.80
CA ALA A 171 29.35 13.15 -28.86
C ALA A 171 29.48 13.77 -27.46
N GLU A 172 30.48 13.33 -26.69
CA GLU A 172 31.14 14.23 -25.73
C GLU A 172 32.11 15.11 -26.51
N LYS A 173 31.88 16.44 -26.48
CA LYS A 173 32.88 17.51 -26.36
C LYS A 173 32.26 18.83 -26.82
N LEU A 174 31.99 19.71 -25.86
CA LEU A 174 32.51 21.07 -25.80
C LEU A 174 31.90 21.74 -24.56
N ASP A 175 32.71 21.77 -23.50
CA ASP A 175 32.54 22.64 -22.34
C ASP A 175 33.23 23.99 -22.62
N GLU A 176 32.79 24.99 -21.86
CA GLU A 176 33.38 26.31 -21.59
C GLU A 176 33.10 27.47 -22.58
N ALA A 177 32.18 28.35 -22.18
CA ALA A 177 32.48 29.78 -22.00
C ALA A 177 31.37 30.46 -21.15
N GLU A 178 31.83 31.17 -20.12
CA GLU A 178 31.10 32.12 -19.28
C GLU A 178 30.61 33.33 -20.13
N ASP A 179 29.45 33.91 -19.82
CA ASP A 179 29.36 35.26 -19.24
C ASP A 179 27.94 35.82 -19.14
N ALA A 180 27.86 36.71 -18.16
CA ALA A 180 26.80 37.55 -17.62
C ALA A 180 25.94 38.39 -18.59
N GLU A 181 24.76 38.72 -18.04
CA GLU A 181 24.06 40.02 -18.08
C GLU A 181 23.20 40.42 -19.30
N ASP A 182 22.16 41.18 -18.92
CA ASP A 182 21.19 41.96 -19.69
C ASP A 182 20.01 41.21 -20.34
N LEU A 183 18.80 41.48 -19.79
CA LEU A 183 17.79 42.32 -20.45
C LEU A 183 16.57 42.48 -19.52
N GLU A 184 16.54 43.59 -18.80
CA GLU A 184 15.29 44.28 -18.46
C GLU A 184 14.79 45.05 -19.71
N ASP A 185 13.49 45.33 -19.71
CA ASP A 185 12.73 46.21 -20.60
C ASP A 185 12.34 45.68 -21.99
N GLU A 186 11.12 45.17 -22.08
CA GLU A 186 10.16 45.67 -23.08
C GLU A 186 8.72 45.47 -22.58
N ALA A 187 8.21 46.52 -21.93
CA ALA A 187 6.78 46.78 -21.82
C ALA A 187 6.28 47.43 -23.11
N ASP A 188 5.01 47.14 -23.43
CA ASP A 188 4.17 47.79 -24.44
C ASP A 188 4.39 47.42 -25.91
N ALA A 189 3.83 46.27 -26.31
CA ALA A 189 3.29 46.06 -27.65
C ALA A 189 1.98 45.25 -27.58
N GLU A 190 0.83 45.95 -27.59
CA GLU A 190 -0.48 45.34 -27.86
C GLU A 190 -0.54 44.92 -29.33
N GLY A 191 -0.04 43.72 -29.63
CA GLY A 191 -0.21 43.05 -30.92
C GLY A 191 -1.51 42.23 -31.01
N PRO A 192 -2.07 41.98 -32.20
CA PRO A 192 -3.36 41.32 -32.41
C PRO A 192 -3.35 39.80 -32.19
N GLU A 193 -2.32 39.23 -31.56
CA GLU A 193 -2.18 37.78 -31.35
C GLU A 193 -3.08 37.23 -30.23
N ASN A 194 -3.55 38.09 -29.32
CA ASN A 194 -4.28 37.64 -28.13
C ASN A 194 -5.75 37.25 -28.37
N ARG A 195 -6.23 37.25 -29.62
CA ARG A 195 -7.59 36.79 -29.98
C ARG A 195 -7.68 35.31 -30.38
N ARG A 196 -6.55 34.61 -30.58
CA ARG A 196 -6.50 33.24 -31.11
C ARG A 196 -6.49 32.12 -30.05
N GLY A 197 -6.42 32.44 -28.76
CA GLY A 197 -6.32 31.48 -27.65
C GLY A 197 -7.62 31.19 -26.87
N LYS A 198 -8.80 31.31 -27.49
CA LYS A 198 -10.08 31.05 -26.79
C LYS A 198 -10.31 29.54 -26.61
N GLY A 199 -9.74 28.96 -25.55
CA GLY A 199 -10.17 27.64 -25.05
C GLY A 199 -9.07 26.74 -24.50
N ARG A 200 -7.81 26.93 -24.90
CA ARG A 200 -6.70 26.03 -24.56
C ARG A 200 -6.43 25.90 -23.05
N TRP A 201 -6.72 26.94 -22.26
CA TRP A 201 -6.55 26.90 -20.81
C TRP A 201 -7.60 26.03 -20.09
N LYS A 202 -8.77 25.79 -20.71
CA LYS A 202 -9.84 24.97 -20.09
C LYS A 202 -9.45 23.53 -19.89
N ARG A 203 -8.48 23.02 -20.67
CA ARG A 203 -7.91 21.67 -20.49
C ARG A 203 -7.24 21.48 -19.12
N PHE A 204 -6.68 22.55 -18.55
CA PHE A 204 -5.94 22.51 -17.29
C PHE A 204 -6.73 23.07 -16.10
N ALA A 205 -7.97 23.50 -16.32
CA ALA A 205 -8.82 24.11 -15.32
C ALA A 205 -10.25 23.57 -15.44
N VAL A 206 -10.61 22.64 -14.55
CA VAL A 206 -11.92 21.98 -14.53
C VAL A 206 -12.92 22.84 -13.78
N CYS A 207 -14.09 23.07 -14.37
CA CYS A 207 -15.18 23.84 -13.75
C CYS A 207 -15.96 22.95 -12.77
N LEU A 208 -15.73 23.12 -11.46
CA LEU A 208 -16.41 22.30 -10.43
C LEU A 208 -17.93 22.53 -10.38
N ASN A 209 -18.41 23.66 -10.93
CA ASN A 209 -19.84 23.94 -11.03
C ASN A 209 -20.56 23.06 -12.06
N GLU A 210 -19.84 22.47 -13.02
CA GLU A 210 -20.41 21.62 -14.08
C GLU A 210 -20.45 20.14 -13.63
N GLU A 211 -19.57 19.73 -12.72
CA GLU A 211 -19.46 18.34 -12.22
C GLU A 211 -20.29 18.04 -10.95
N ILE A 212 -21.19 18.95 -10.54
CA ILE A 212 -21.93 18.82 -9.27
C ILE A 212 -22.79 17.54 -9.21
N SER A 213 -23.27 17.05 -10.36
CA SER A 213 -24.10 15.84 -10.45
C SER A 213 -23.37 14.59 -9.98
N GLN A 214 -22.06 14.52 -10.22
CA GLN A 214 -21.21 13.39 -9.83
C GLN A 214 -20.69 13.53 -8.38
N ALA A 215 -20.53 14.77 -7.88
CA ALA A 215 -19.98 15.03 -6.56
C ALA A 215 -20.91 14.59 -5.40
N ASN A 216 -20.30 14.15 -4.30
CA ASN A 216 -21.01 13.74 -3.09
C ASN A 216 -21.64 14.94 -2.36
N PRO A 217 -22.85 14.78 -1.78
CA PRO A 217 -23.48 15.86 -1.03
C PRO A 217 -22.63 16.21 0.20
N LEU A 218 -22.43 17.50 0.44
CA LEU A 218 -21.83 17.97 1.69
C LEU A 218 -22.83 17.74 2.82
N ILE A 219 -22.45 16.91 3.78
CA ILE A 219 -23.21 16.61 4.99
C ILE A 219 -22.44 17.18 6.18
N GLY A 220 -23.09 18.00 6.98
CA GLY A 220 -22.42 18.77 8.04
C GLY A 220 -21.52 19.88 7.51
N ARG A 221 -20.58 20.34 8.35
CA ARG A 221 -19.57 21.39 8.05
C ARG A 221 -20.12 22.76 7.60
N GLU A 222 -21.33 23.12 8.04
CA GLU A 222 -21.93 24.42 7.71
C GLU A 222 -21.11 25.61 8.24
N LYS A 223 -20.42 25.45 9.37
CA LYS A 223 -19.65 26.53 9.99
C LYS A 223 -18.44 26.89 9.13
N GLU A 224 -17.73 25.88 8.66
CA GLU A 224 -16.56 25.99 7.78
C GLU A 224 -16.95 26.56 6.42
N LEU A 225 -18.09 26.13 5.87
CA LEU A 225 -18.65 26.66 4.63
C LEU A 225 -19.03 28.14 4.77
N LYS A 226 -19.77 28.50 5.84
CA LYS A 226 -20.12 29.91 6.16
C LYS A 226 -18.87 30.76 6.34
N ARG A 227 -17.83 30.22 7.01
CA ARG A 227 -16.55 30.90 7.19
C ARG A 227 -15.81 31.10 5.86
N THR A 228 -15.81 30.11 4.98
CA THR A 228 -15.22 30.20 3.63
C THR A 228 -15.91 31.29 2.81
N MET A 229 -17.24 31.31 2.78
CA MET A 229 -18.02 32.38 2.12
C MET A 229 -17.74 33.76 2.72
N GLN A 230 -17.66 33.86 4.05
CA GLN A 230 -17.34 35.11 4.74
C GLN A 230 -15.98 35.67 4.29
N ILE A 231 -14.97 34.81 4.14
CA ILE A 231 -13.64 35.20 3.71
C ILE A 231 -13.65 35.67 2.25
N LEU A 232 -14.30 34.92 1.35
CA LEU A 232 -14.39 35.28 -0.08
C LEU A 232 -15.08 36.64 -0.32
N CYS A 233 -15.98 37.04 0.58
CA CYS A 233 -16.67 38.34 0.55
C CYS A 233 -15.84 39.51 1.09
N ARG A 234 -14.65 39.29 1.67
CA ARG A 234 -13.81 40.37 2.19
C ARG A 234 -13.22 41.21 1.06
N LYS A 235 -12.91 42.47 1.36
CA LYS A 235 -12.16 43.38 0.47
C LYS A 235 -10.67 43.02 0.41
N GLU A 236 -10.10 42.67 1.56
CA GLU A 236 -8.69 42.26 1.71
C GLU A 236 -8.63 40.91 2.42
N LYS A 237 -7.58 40.13 2.12
CA LYS A 237 -7.41 38.75 2.62
C LYS A 237 -8.64 37.89 2.31
N ASN A 238 -9.04 37.93 1.04
CA ASN A 238 -10.24 37.32 0.51
C ASN A 238 -10.03 35.90 -0.01
N ASN A 239 -8.88 35.30 0.27
CA ASN A 239 -8.53 33.95 -0.15
C ASN A 239 -8.58 33.01 1.06
N PRO A 240 -9.57 32.12 1.19
CA PRO A 240 -9.58 31.11 2.24
C PRO A 240 -8.50 30.04 1.99
N LEU A 241 -7.87 29.59 3.08
CA LEU A 241 -6.96 28.46 3.11
C LEU A 241 -7.52 27.40 4.05
N HIS A 242 -7.97 26.28 3.50
CA HIS A 242 -8.46 25.11 4.21
C HIS A 242 -7.28 24.33 4.77
N ILE A 243 -7.17 24.28 6.10
CA ILE A 243 -6.10 23.57 6.82
C ILE A 243 -6.73 22.43 7.62
N GLY A 244 -6.22 21.21 7.43
CA GLY A 244 -6.72 20.02 8.12
C GLY A 244 -5.85 18.80 7.80
N GLU A 245 -6.11 17.66 8.42
CA GLU A 245 -5.41 16.43 8.04
C GLU A 245 -5.94 15.86 6.71
N PRO A 246 -5.21 14.99 6.01
CA PRO A 246 -5.74 14.27 4.85
C PRO A 246 -6.99 13.46 5.21
N GLY A 247 -7.96 13.39 4.30
CA GLY A 247 -9.18 12.59 4.50
C GLY A 247 -10.29 13.25 5.33
N VAL A 248 -10.06 14.39 5.99
CA VAL A 248 -11.12 15.07 6.78
C VAL A 248 -12.25 15.66 5.90
N GLY A 249 -12.06 15.78 4.58
CA GLY A 249 -13.07 16.29 3.66
C GLY A 249 -12.92 17.77 3.29
N LYS A 250 -11.69 18.25 3.09
CA LYS A 250 -11.42 19.64 2.62
C LYS A 250 -12.08 19.90 1.26
N THR A 251 -11.84 19.00 0.31
CA THR A 251 -12.42 19.06 -1.05
C THR A 251 -13.95 19.02 -1.01
N ALA A 252 -14.54 18.26 -0.08
CA ALA A 252 -15.99 18.20 0.09
C ALA A 252 -16.61 19.56 0.44
N VAL A 253 -15.93 20.39 1.25
CA VAL A 253 -16.38 21.76 1.56
C VAL A 253 -16.42 22.63 0.30
N VAL A 254 -15.47 22.45 -0.62
CA VAL A 254 -15.41 23.18 -1.89
C VAL A 254 -16.51 22.76 -2.84
N TYR A 255 -16.76 21.46 -2.99
CA TYR A 255 -17.91 20.97 -3.76
C TYR A 255 -19.25 21.43 -3.16
N GLY A 256 -19.36 21.50 -1.83
CA GLY A 256 -20.52 22.08 -1.16
C GLY A 256 -20.72 23.56 -1.51
N LEU A 257 -19.63 24.33 -1.61
CA LEU A 257 -19.68 25.72 -2.06
C LEU A 257 -20.08 25.83 -3.54
N ALA A 258 -19.50 25.01 -4.42
CA ALA A 258 -19.86 24.97 -5.84
C ALA A 258 -21.36 24.71 -6.03
N ARG A 259 -21.92 23.78 -5.25
CA ARG A 259 -23.36 23.51 -5.23
C ARG A 259 -24.19 24.72 -4.82
N LEU A 260 -23.83 25.41 -3.74
CA LEU A 260 -24.57 26.61 -3.31
C LEU A 260 -24.48 27.75 -4.33
N LEU A 261 -23.34 27.88 -5.03
CA LEU A 261 -23.16 28.85 -6.11
C LEU A 261 -24.11 28.56 -7.27
N SER A 262 -24.19 27.30 -7.72
CA SER A 262 -25.10 26.88 -8.80
C SER A 262 -26.58 26.96 -8.39
N GLU A 263 -26.92 26.69 -7.13
CA GLU A 263 -28.28 26.87 -6.59
C GLU A 263 -28.62 28.35 -6.30
N GLY A 264 -27.66 29.27 -6.42
CA GLY A 264 -27.85 30.70 -6.13
C GLY A 264 -28.05 31.03 -4.64
N LYS A 265 -27.83 30.07 -3.73
CA LYS A 265 -27.97 30.20 -2.27
C LYS A 265 -26.71 30.78 -1.61
N VAL A 266 -26.15 31.81 -2.21
CA VAL A 266 -24.94 32.50 -1.74
C VAL A 266 -25.19 33.99 -1.54
N PRO A 267 -24.38 34.69 -0.73
CA PRO A 267 -24.42 36.14 -0.61
C PRO A 267 -24.31 36.84 -1.97
N GLU A 268 -24.98 37.98 -2.14
CA GLU A 268 -24.99 38.74 -3.41
C GLU A 268 -23.61 38.98 -4.04
N PRO A 269 -22.53 39.28 -3.28
CA PRO A 269 -21.20 39.45 -3.87
C PRO A 269 -20.69 38.22 -4.63
N LEU A 270 -21.09 37.01 -4.21
CA LEU A 270 -20.66 35.73 -4.78
C LEU A 270 -21.60 35.18 -5.84
N LYS A 271 -22.78 35.79 -6.04
CA LYS A 271 -23.68 35.37 -7.12
C LYS A 271 -22.99 35.51 -8.48
N GLY A 272 -23.14 34.47 -9.30
CA GLY A 272 -22.52 34.36 -10.63
C GLY A 272 -21.06 33.91 -10.62
N ALA A 273 -20.44 33.70 -9.44
CA ALA A 273 -19.07 33.19 -9.39
C ALA A 273 -19.01 31.69 -9.71
N LYS A 274 -17.94 31.29 -10.40
CA LYS A 274 -17.63 29.89 -10.74
C LYS A 274 -16.33 29.45 -10.10
N ILE A 275 -16.27 28.18 -9.68
CA ILE A 275 -15.07 27.56 -9.11
C ILE A 275 -14.37 26.71 -10.17
N TYR A 276 -13.08 26.96 -10.35
CA TYR A 276 -12.20 26.24 -11.26
C TYR A 276 -11.11 25.52 -10.47
N ALA A 277 -11.08 24.19 -10.52
CA ALA A 277 -9.98 23.40 -9.97
C ALA A 277 -8.84 23.33 -10.98
N LEU A 278 -7.64 23.71 -10.54
CA LEU A 278 -6.43 23.60 -11.37
C LEU A 278 -5.86 22.19 -11.29
N ASP A 279 -5.63 21.58 -12.44
CA ASP A 279 -4.92 20.31 -12.54
C ASP A 279 -3.41 20.57 -12.68
N LEU A 280 -2.70 20.54 -11.55
CA LEU A 280 -1.25 20.69 -11.54
C LEU A 280 -0.54 19.49 -12.17
N GLY A 281 -1.11 18.29 -12.08
CA GLY A 281 -0.54 17.08 -12.65
C GLY A 281 -0.52 17.14 -14.17
N GLY A 282 -1.66 17.50 -14.78
CA GLY A 282 -1.77 17.72 -16.22
C GLY A 282 -0.89 18.87 -16.73
N MET A 283 -0.63 19.88 -15.90
CA MET A 283 0.30 20.96 -16.25
C MET A 283 1.77 20.51 -16.31
N LEU A 284 2.16 19.58 -15.42
CA LEU A 284 3.50 18.98 -15.37
C LEU A 284 3.69 17.88 -16.41
N ALA A 285 2.62 17.20 -16.79
CA ALA A 285 2.65 16.17 -17.82
C ALA A 285 3.15 16.75 -19.16
N GLY A 286 4.22 16.16 -19.70
CA GLY A 286 4.83 16.60 -20.96
C GLY A 286 5.55 17.94 -20.90
N THR A 287 5.95 18.43 -19.73
CA THR A 287 6.94 19.54 -19.63
C THR A 287 8.34 18.96 -19.40
N GLN A 288 9.29 19.26 -20.29
CA GLN A 288 10.70 18.90 -20.10
C GLN A 288 11.44 19.93 -19.24
N TYR A 289 11.02 21.20 -19.31
CA TYR A 289 11.66 22.29 -18.59
C TYR A 289 10.69 23.00 -17.65
N ARG A 290 11.21 23.48 -16.51
CA ARG A 290 10.47 24.28 -15.53
C ARG A 290 9.78 25.51 -16.15
N GLY A 291 10.44 26.15 -17.12
CA GLY A 291 9.89 27.32 -17.81
C GLY A 291 8.59 27.04 -18.57
N ASP A 292 8.40 25.80 -19.05
CA ASP A 292 7.19 25.42 -19.78
C ASP A 292 5.98 25.32 -18.86
N PHE A 293 6.18 24.77 -17.66
CA PHE A 293 5.17 24.76 -16.61
C PHE A 293 4.77 26.19 -16.22
N GLU A 294 5.75 27.08 -16.01
CA GLU A 294 5.49 28.48 -15.66
C GLU A 294 4.71 29.22 -16.76
N LYS A 295 5.06 29.00 -18.03
CA LYS A 295 4.32 29.53 -19.19
C LYS A 295 2.88 29.01 -19.23
N ARG A 296 2.67 27.70 -19.02
CA ARG A 296 1.33 27.09 -18.97
C ARG A 296 0.49 27.67 -17.83
N LEU A 297 1.04 27.75 -16.61
CA LEU A 297 0.35 28.33 -15.47
C LEU A 297 -0.02 29.80 -15.69
N LYS A 298 0.90 30.60 -16.25
CA LYS A 298 0.63 32.00 -16.61
C LYS A 298 -0.48 32.14 -17.65
N SER A 299 -0.49 31.26 -18.67
CA SER A 299 -1.54 31.20 -19.68
C SER A 299 -2.91 30.93 -19.06
N VAL A 300 -2.99 29.94 -18.15
CA VAL A 300 -4.25 29.57 -17.48
C VAL A 300 -4.76 30.66 -16.56
N LEU A 301 -3.90 31.25 -15.73
CA LEU A 301 -4.30 32.36 -14.84
C LEU A 301 -4.74 33.61 -15.63
N SER A 302 -4.09 33.89 -16.75
CA SER A 302 -4.47 35.00 -17.63
C SER A 302 -5.82 34.73 -18.30
N GLY A 303 -6.06 33.50 -18.77
CA GLY A 303 -7.37 33.09 -19.31
C GLY A 303 -8.49 33.20 -18.27
N LEU A 304 -8.26 32.68 -17.06
CA LEU A 304 -9.21 32.76 -15.95
C LEU A 304 -9.51 34.20 -15.54
N SER A 305 -8.54 35.12 -15.65
CA SER A 305 -8.75 36.53 -15.30
C SER A 305 -9.78 37.26 -16.17
N GLN A 306 -10.16 36.68 -17.32
CA GLN A 306 -11.18 37.20 -18.24
C GLN A 306 -12.59 36.69 -17.93
N GLU A 307 -12.73 35.66 -17.09
CA GLU A 307 -14.03 35.13 -16.66
C GLU A 307 -14.70 36.05 -15.63
N GLU A 308 -16.03 35.94 -15.49
CA GLU A 308 -16.78 36.71 -14.49
C GLU A 308 -16.61 36.11 -13.10
N LYS A 309 -15.96 36.86 -12.19
CA LYS A 309 -15.74 36.49 -10.78
C LYS A 309 -15.16 35.06 -10.59
N PRO A 310 -14.01 34.73 -11.20
CA PRO A 310 -13.41 33.40 -11.10
C PRO A 310 -12.92 33.13 -9.67
N ILE A 311 -13.24 31.94 -9.17
CA ILE A 311 -12.68 31.38 -7.94
C ILE A 311 -11.81 30.20 -8.36
N VAL A 312 -10.54 30.23 -8.00
CA VAL A 312 -9.58 29.17 -8.32
C VAL A 312 -9.38 28.28 -7.10
N TYR A 313 -9.65 26.99 -7.24
CA TYR A 313 -9.35 25.97 -6.24
C TYR A 313 -7.98 25.35 -6.53
N LEU A 314 -7.12 25.37 -5.51
CA LEU A 314 -5.81 24.75 -5.50
C LEU A 314 -5.81 23.66 -4.43
N ASP A 315 -5.92 22.40 -4.87
CA ASP A 315 -5.61 21.30 -3.97
C ASP A 315 -4.10 21.25 -3.72
N GLU A 316 -3.72 20.84 -2.51
CA GLU A 316 -2.31 20.75 -2.11
C GLU A 316 -1.47 21.98 -2.49
N ILE A 317 -1.94 23.18 -2.12
CA ILE A 317 -1.33 24.46 -2.54
C ILE A 317 0.17 24.58 -2.20
N HIS A 318 0.67 23.79 -1.25
CA HIS A 318 2.08 23.74 -0.89
C HIS A 318 2.97 23.28 -2.07
N ASN A 319 2.45 22.50 -3.02
CA ASN A 319 3.17 22.05 -4.22
C ASN A 319 3.62 23.22 -5.11
N ILE A 320 2.93 24.36 -5.05
CA ILE A 320 3.24 25.58 -5.82
C ILE A 320 4.16 26.52 -5.01
N VAL A 321 4.15 26.40 -3.68
CA VAL A 321 4.77 27.34 -2.73
C VAL A 321 6.10 26.81 -2.20
N GLY A 322 6.69 25.80 -2.86
CA GLY A 322 7.93 25.12 -2.47
C GLY A 322 9.13 26.06 -2.41
N ALA A 323 9.29 26.72 -1.26
CA ALA A 323 10.27 27.76 -0.99
C ALA A 323 11.71 27.30 -1.24
N GLY A 324 12.29 27.71 -2.38
CA GLY A 324 13.75 27.78 -2.62
C GLY A 324 14.59 26.58 -2.18
N ALA A 325 14.12 25.34 -2.37
CA ALA A 325 14.86 24.16 -1.96
C ALA A 325 15.94 23.80 -2.99
N VAL A 326 17.18 23.72 -2.50
CA VAL A 326 18.41 23.29 -3.19
C VAL A 326 18.38 21.76 -3.46
N GLY A 327 17.24 21.21 -3.85
CA GLY A 327 17.03 19.79 -4.11
C GLY A 327 16.06 19.58 -5.28
N GLU A 328 16.32 18.55 -6.07
CA GLU A 328 15.80 18.27 -7.43
C GLU A 328 14.26 18.22 -7.65
N GLY A 329 13.40 18.59 -6.68
CA GLY A 329 11.99 18.17 -6.71
C GLY A 329 10.86 19.22 -6.52
N SER A 330 11.10 20.42 -5.96
CA SER A 330 9.98 21.34 -5.64
C SER A 330 10.00 22.63 -6.48
N LEU A 331 8.93 22.85 -7.26
CA LEU A 331 8.75 24.03 -8.10
C LEU A 331 8.26 25.22 -7.26
N ASP A 332 9.03 26.32 -7.25
CA ASP A 332 8.59 27.58 -6.61
C ASP A 332 7.90 28.48 -7.65
N ALA A 333 6.60 28.29 -7.80
CA ALA A 333 5.74 29.13 -8.66
C ALA A 333 4.96 30.20 -7.85
N SER A 334 5.34 30.39 -6.57
CA SER A 334 4.71 31.37 -5.68
C SER A 334 4.77 32.80 -6.23
N ASN A 335 5.84 33.14 -6.96
CA ASN A 335 6.03 34.45 -7.58
C ASN A 335 4.98 34.74 -8.67
N LEU A 336 4.52 33.72 -9.39
CA LEU A 336 3.52 33.87 -10.45
C LEU A 336 2.11 34.15 -9.89
N LEU A 337 1.80 33.66 -8.69
CA LEU A 337 0.51 33.90 -8.06
C LEU A 337 0.38 35.30 -7.43
N LYS A 338 1.49 35.89 -6.98
CA LYS A 338 1.52 37.21 -6.30
C LYS A 338 0.75 38.32 -7.04
N PRO A 339 0.94 38.56 -8.35
CA PRO A 339 0.22 39.63 -9.07
C PRO A 339 -1.29 39.39 -9.08
N TYR A 340 -1.75 38.15 -9.29
CA TYR A 340 -3.18 37.82 -9.30
C TYR A 340 -3.80 37.95 -7.91
N LEU A 341 -3.09 37.50 -6.87
CA LEU A 341 -3.49 37.66 -5.47
C LEU A 341 -3.53 39.13 -5.00
N ALA A 342 -2.70 40.00 -5.59
CA ALA A 342 -2.67 41.43 -5.27
C ALA A 342 -3.74 42.21 -6.02
N SER A 343 -3.99 41.87 -7.29
CA SER A 343 -5.00 42.54 -8.12
C SER A 343 -6.43 42.29 -7.65
N GLY A 344 -6.68 41.17 -6.97
CA GLY A 344 -8.01 40.78 -6.48
C GLY A 344 -9.01 40.41 -7.58
N LYS A 345 -8.58 40.37 -8.86
CA LYS A 345 -9.41 39.95 -9.99
C LYS A 345 -9.79 38.47 -9.90
N ILE A 346 -8.88 37.65 -9.37
CA ILE A 346 -9.08 36.22 -9.12
C ILE A 346 -9.10 35.99 -7.61
N ARG A 347 -10.08 35.22 -7.13
CA ARG A 347 -10.12 34.73 -5.75
C ARG A 347 -9.57 33.31 -5.72
N PHE A 348 -8.90 32.93 -4.64
CA PHE A 348 -8.31 31.60 -4.48
C PHE A 348 -8.86 30.89 -3.25
N ILE A 349 -9.10 29.59 -3.37
CA ILE A 349 -9.33 28.66 -2.27
C ILE A 349 -8.17 27.67 -2.31
N GLY A 350 -7.35 27.64 -1.26
CA GLY A 350 -6.27 26.65 -1.15
C GLY A 350 -6.62 25.56 -0.14
N ALA A 351 -6.13 24.34 -0.34
CA ALA A 351 -6.13 23.27 0.65
C ALA A 351 -4.70 22.82 0.98
N THR A 352 -4.41 22.58 2.26
CA THR A 352 -3.09 22.09 2.73
C THR A 352 -3.20 21.37 4.07
N THR A 353 -2.20 20.59 4.46
CA THR A 353 -2.10 19.98 5.79
C THR A 353 -1.48 20.92 6.83
N HIS A 354 -1.68 20.62 8.12
CA HIS A 354 -1.04 21.40 9.19
C HIS A 354 0.49 21.36 9.11
N GLU A 355 1.04 20.20 8.72
CA GLU A 355 2.48 20.02 8.59
C GLU A 355 3.05 20.85 7.45
N GLU A 356 2.45 20.78 6.26
CA GLU A 356 2.88 21.55 5.09
C GLU A 356 2.72 23.06 5.30
N TYR A 357 1.63 23.49 5.94
CA TYR A 357 1.39 24.89 6.25
C TYR A 357 2.55 25.48 7.06
N LYS A 358 3.00 24.80 8.12
CA LYS A 358 4.14 25.23 8.94
C LYS A 358 5.46 25.17 8.19
N ARG A 359 5.66 24.11 7.39
CA ARG A 359 6.92 23.88 6.67
C ARG A 359 7.17 24.90 5.55
N TYR A 360 6.15 25.19 4.74
CA TYR A 360 6.29 25.97 3.50
C TYR A 360 5.54 27.31 3.56
N PHE A 361 4.27 27.29 3.97
CA PHE A 361 3.38 28.45 3.82
C PHE A 361 3.65 29.55 4.86
N GLU A 362 3.91 29.19 6.12
CA GLU A 362 4.20 30.12 7.22
C GLU A 362 5.51 30.89 6.99
N LYS A 363 6.50 30.26 6.35
CA LYS A 363 7.78 30.89 6.01
C LYS A 363 7.63 31.95 4.92
N SER A 364 6.69 31.78 3.99
CA SER A 364 6.42 32.76 2.93
C SER A 364 5.52 33.90 3.42
N ARG A 365 6.14 34.93 4.04
CA ARG A 365 5.43 36.11 4.56
C ARG A 365 4.53 36.81 3.54
N SER A 366 4.87 36.75 2.25
CA SER A 366 4.13 37.45 1.19
C SER A 366 2.79 36.77 0.88
N LEU A 367 2.75 35.43 0.82
CA LEU A 367 1.54 34.65 0.56
C LEU A 367 0.66 34.52 1.80
N ALA A 368 1.26 34.26 2.97
CA ALA A 368 0.53 34.14 4.23
C ALA A 368 -0.31 35.38 4.56
N ARG A 369 0.10 36.57 4.08
CA ARG A 369 -0.65 37.83 4.25
C ARG A 369 -1.88 37.96 3.32
N ARG A 370 -2.00 37.14 2.28
CA ARG A 370 -3.10 37.17 1.28
C ARG A 370 -4.17 36.10 1.54
N PHE A 371 -3.83 35.07 2.31
CA PHE A 371 -4.74 34.00 2.69
C PHE A 371 -5.25 34.18 4.13
N GLN A 372 -6.41 33.56 4.41
CA GLN A 372 -6.99 33.48 5.74
C GLN A 372 -7.32 32.02 6.06
N ASN A 373 -6.80 31.55 7.18
CA ASN A 373 -6.94 30.15 7.59
C ASN A 373 -8.39 29.83 7.98
N VAL A 374 -8.84 28.67 7.53
CA VAL A 374 -10.07 27.99 7.92
C VAL A 374 -9.67 26.58 8.34
N GLU A 375 -9.79 26.31 9.63
CA GLU A 375 -9.45 25.01 10.20
C GLU A 375 -10.59 24.02 9.95
N ILE A 376 -10.25 22.88 9.37
CA ILE A 376 -11.14 21.76 9.08
C ILE A 376 -10.71 20.61 9.98
N ALA A 377 -11.38 20.48 11.12
CA ALA A 377 -11.11 19.44 12.10
C ALA A 377 -11.66 18.08 11.64
N GLU A 378 -11.09 17.01 12.19
CA GLU A 378 -11.68 15.67 12.14
C GLU A 378 -13.07 15.69 12.79
N PRO A 379 -14.11 15.17 12.13
CA PRO A 379 -15.46 15.10 12.70
C PRO A 379 -15.50 14.08 13.84
N GLY A 380 -16.41 14.31 14.80
CA GLY A 380 -16.68 13.31 15.84
C GLY A 380 -17.31 12.03 15.26
N GLU A 381 -17.35 10.94 16.03
CA GLU A 381 -17.95 9.67 15.59
C GLU A 381 -19.42 9.84 15.17
N ASP A 382 -20.20 10.62 15.91
CA ASP A 382 -21.62 10.88 15.59
C ASP A 382 -21.76 11.67 14.26
N GLU A 383 -20.97 12.73 14.08
CA GLU A 383 -20.97 13.53 12.85
C GLU A 383 -20.50 12.70 11.63
N ALA A 384 -19.49 11.84 11.82
CA ALA A 384 -19.02 10.93 10.78
C ALA A 384 -20.09 9.89 10.41
N ALA A 385 -20.86 9.38 11.38
CA ALA A 385 -21.96 8.47 11.11
C ALA A 385 -23.07 9.14 10.29
N GLU A 386 -23.39 10.41 10.56
CA GLU A 386 -24.32 11.20 9.74
C GLU A 386 -23.82 11.38 8.31
N ILE A 387 -22.51 11.65 8.12
CA ILE A 387 -21.89 11.75 6.80
C ILE A 387 -22.05 10.42 6.03
N LEU A 388 -21.71 9.29 6.65
CA LEU A 388 -21.86 7.99 5.99
C LEU A 388 -23.32 7.65 5.69
N LEU A 389 -24.26 8.01 6.57
CA LEU A 389 -25.69 7.83 6.34
C LEU A 389 -26.19 8.60 5.11
N GLY A 390 -25.70 9.81 4.88
CA GLY A 390 -26.05 10.57 3.68
C GLY A 390 -25.39 10.06 2.40
N LEU A 391 -24.25 9.35 2.51
CA LEU A 391 -23.59 8.68 1.38
C LEU A 391 -24.17 7.30 1.09
N LYS A 392 -24.80 6.66 2.08
CA LYS A 392 -25.33 5.29 2.03
C LYS A 392 -26.05 4.96 0.72
N THR A 393 -27.02 5.78 0.30
CA THR A 393 -27.87 5.50 -0.86
C THR A 393 -27.06 5.32 -2.14
N ARG A 394 -26.04 6.16 -2.35
CA ARG A 394 -25.18 6.08 -3.55
C ARG A 394 -24.34 4.81 -3.56
N TYR A 395 -23.77 4.43 -2.42
CA TYR A 395 -22.99 3.20 -2.31
C TYR A 395 -23.88 1.94 -2.41
N GLU A 396 -25.10 1.98 -1.88
CA GLU A 396 -26.08 0.90 -2.04
C GLU A 396 -26.44 0.69 -3.51
N GLU A 397 -26.69 1.77 -4.26
CA GLU A 397 -26.97 1.72 -5.70
C GLU A 397 -25.78 1.23 -6.52
N TYR A 398 -24.58 1.77 -6.25
CA TYR A 398 -23.36 1.43 -6.98
C TYR A 398 -22.94 -0.05 -6.81
N HIS A 399 -23.04 -0.56 -5.57
CA HIS A 399 -22.67 -1.93 -5.26
C HIS A 399 -23.82 -2.95 -5.39
N GLY A 400 -25.07 -2.48 -5.44
CA GLY A 400 -26.25 -3.35 -5.43
C GLY A 400 -26.45 -4.06 -4.07
N VAL A 401 -26.08 -3.41 -2.97
CA VAL A 401 -26.13 -3.95 -1.61
C VAL A 401 -27.04 -3.12 -0.71
N SER A 402 -27.40 -3.66 0.45
CA SER A 402 -28.10 -2.91 1.48
C SER A 402 -27.42 -3.02 2.84
N TYR A 403 -27.10 -1.89 3.46
CA TYR A 403 -26.46 -1.85 4.77
C TYR A 403 -27.53 -1.99 5.87
N GLN A 404 -27.34 -2.94 6.77
CA GLN A 404 -28.26 -3.18 7.89
C GLN A 404 -28.25 -2.01 8.89
N ASN A 405 -29.32 -1.90 9.69
CA ASN A 405 -29.45 -0.85 10.69
C ASN A 405 -28.34 -0.94 11.75
N GLY A 406 -27.76 0.21 12.12
CA GLY A 406 -26.67 0.30 13.10
C GLY A 406 -25.32 -0.23 12.60
N VAL A 407 -25.20 -0.68 11.34
CA VAL A 407 -23.90 -1.10 10.78
C VAL A 407 -23.01 0.10 10.46
N ILE A 408 -23.58 1.23 10.00
CA ILE A 408 -22.80 2.44 9.70
C ILE A 408 -22.16 3.02 10.96
N GLU A 409 -22.95 3.20 12.02
CA GLU A 409 -22.43 3.63 13.35
C GLU A 409 -21.35 2.66 13.85
N TYR A 410 -21.55 1.36 13.65
CA TYR A 410 -20.56 0.34 13.99
C TYR A 410 -19.28 0.46 13.15
N MET A 411 -19.38 0.72 11.83
CA MET A 411 -18.23 0.94 10.96
C MET A 411 -17.40 2.15 11.41
N VAL A 412 -18.06 3.26 11.75
CA VAL A 412 -17.38 4.46 12.26
C VAL A 412 -16.65 4.15 13.54
N HIS A 413 -17.33 3.60 14.55
CA HIS A 413 -16.73 3.27 15.84
C HIS A 413 -15.58 2.24 15.71
N MET A 414 -15.74 1.22 14.86
CA MET A 414 -14.67 0.24 14.63
C MET A 414 -13.48 0.85 13.87
N SER A 415 -13.72 1.68 12.86
CA SER A 415 -12.66 2.37 12.13
C SER A 415 -11.89 3.34 13.04
N ALA A 416 -12.57 4.08 13.91
CA ALA A 416 -11.96 4.95 14.90
C ALA A 416 -11.09 4.18 15.90
N LYS A 417 -11.52 2.97 16.30
CA LYS A 417 -10.82 2.13 17.26
C LYS A 417 -9.58 1.42 16.68
N TYR A 418 -9.68 0.91 15.46
CA TYR A 418 -8.64 0.03 14.88
C TYR A 418 -7.78 0.69 13.79
N ILE A 419 -8.28 1.72 13.11
CA ILE A 419 -7.56 2.45 12.05
C ILE A 419 -7.15 3.83 12.59
N ASN A 420 -5.98 3.88 13.25
CA ASN A 420 -5.48 5.10 13.89
C ASN A 420 -4.62 6.00 12.98
N GLU A 421 -4.15 5.47 11.84
CA GLU A 421 -3.27 6.22 10.92
C GLU A 421 -4.01 7.17 9.98
N ARG A 422 -5.34 6.99 9.87
CA ARG A 422 -6.22 7.80 9.05
C ARG A 422 -7.27 8.49 9.93
N PHE A 423 -7.78 9.58 9.41
CA PHE A 423 -8.76 10.41 10.10
C PHE A 423 -10.18 10.10 9.60
N LEU A 424 -11.18 10.35 10.44
CA LEU A 424 -12.57 10.37 10.01
C LEU A 424 -12.82 11.59 9.08
N PRO A 425 -13.78 11.50 8.14
CA PRO A 425 -14.63 10.35 7.85
C PRO A 425 -14.03 9.34 6.84
N ASP A 426 -12.91 9.66 6.20
CA ASP A 426 -12.27 8.88 5.11
C ASP A 426 -12.14 7.39 5.41
N LYS A 427 -11.51 7.02 6.52
CA LYS A 427 -11.33 5.61 6.91
C LYS A 427 -12.64 4.82 7.06
N ALA A 428 -13.73 5.49 7.40
CA ALA A 428 -15.03 4.85 7.56
C ALA A 428 -15.74 4.72 6.20
N ILE A 429 -15.57 5.70 5.31
CA ILE A 429 -16.05 5.65 3.93
C ILE A 429 -15.37 4.51 3.17
N ASP A 430 -14.05 4.39 3.28
CA ASP A 430 -13.28 3.29 2.69
C ASP A 430 -13.78 1.93 3.18
N LEU A 431 -14.03 1.80 4.49
CA LEU A 431 -14.55 0.56 5.07
C LEU A 431 -15.96 0.23 4.57
N MET A 432 -16.80 1.24 4.35
CA MET A 432 -18.14 1.08 3.77
C MET A 432 -18.07 0.64 2.30
N ASP A 433 -17.16 1.22 1.53
CA ASP A 433 -16.93 0.90 0.12
C ASP A 433 -16.39 -0.52 -0.05
N GLU A 434 -15.34 -0.88 0.70
CA GLU A 434 -14.79 -2.24 0.71
C GLU A 434 -15.84 -3.28 1.14
N ALA A 435 -16.72 -2.95 2.10
CA ALA A 435 -17.79 -3.84 2.52
C ALA A 435 -18.86 -4.04 1.44
N GLY A 436 -19.18 -3.00 0.68
CA GLY A 436 -20.04 -3.10 -0.49
C GLY A 436 -19.42 -3.97 -1.58
N ALA A 437 -18.17 -3.68 -1.95
CA ALA A 437 -17.42 -4.43 -2.96
C ALA A 437 -17.23 -5.91 -2.58
N TYR A 438 -16.90 -6.19 -1.31
CA TYR A 438 -16.75 -7.54 -0.81
C TYR A 438 -18.05 -8.34 -0.95
N ARG A 439 -19.19 -7.75 -0.59
CA ARG A 439 -20.50 -8.41 -0.70
C ARG A 439 -20.91 -8.61 -2.16
N LYS A 440 -20.56 -7.69 -3.05
CA LYS A 440 -20.76 -7.83 -4.51
C LYS A 440 -19.97 -9.01 -5.07
N LEU A 441 -18.73 -9.22 -4.61
CA LEU A 441 -17.88 -10.36 -4.99
C LEU A 441 -18.29 -11.68 -4.30
N HIS A 442 -18.88 -11.60 -3.10
CA HIS A 442 -19.31 -12.75 -2.31
C HIS A 442 -20.81 -12.69 -2.00
N PRO A 443 -21.66 -12.91 -3.03
CA PRO A 443 -23.10 -12.82 -2.88
C PRO A 443 -23.64 -13.91 -1.95
N LEU A 444 -24.62 -13.53 -1.14
CA LEU A 444 -25.43 -14.45 -0.34
C LEU A 444 -26.35 -15.26 -1.26
N ALA A 445 -26.76 -16.44 -0.81
CA ALA A 445 -27.76 -17.27 -1.51
C ALA A 445 -29.14 -16.59 -1.66
N GLN A 446 -29.37 -15.47 -0.96
CA GLN A 446 -30.59 -14.68 -1.03
C GLN A 446 -30.47 -13.58 -2.09
N LYS A 447 -31.60 -13.19 -2.71
CA LYS A 447 -31.61 -12.13 -3.73
C LYS A 447 -31.12 -10.78 -3.20
N ARG A 448 -31.49 -10.43 -1.96
CA ARG A 448 -31.08 -9.16 -1.35
C ARG A 448 -29.72 -9.33 -0.71
N GLN A 449 -28.73 -8.62 -1.25
CA GLN A 449 -27.39 -8.59 -0.69
C GLN A 449 -27.35 -7.63 0.50
N THR A 450 -26.94 -8.11 1.68
CA THR A 450 -26.88 -7.29 2.88
C THR A 450 -25.49 -7.27 3.50
N VAL A 451 -25.10 -6.10 3.99
CA VAL A 451 -23.85 -5.90 4.73
C VAL A 451 -24.19 -5.80 6.22
N GLY A 452 -23.71 -6.77 6.98
CA GLY A 452 -23.84 -6.86 8.45
C GLY A 452 -22.50 -6.62 9.15
N LYS A 453 -22.50 -6.64 10.48
CA LYS A 453 -21.29 -6.43 11.30
C LYS A 453 -20.20 -7.48 11.01
N ASP A 454 -20.59 -8.73 10.77
CA ASP A 454 -19.66 -9.83 10.47
C ASP A 454 -18.77 -9.56 9.25
N VAL A 455 -19.31 -8.89 8.23
CA VAL A 455 -18.56 -8.51 7.02
C VAL A 455 -17.55 -7.40 7.33
N VAL A 456 -17.97 -6.42 8.14
CA VAL A 456 -17.12 -5.33 8.58
C VAL A 456 -15.92 -5.87 9.36
N ASP A 457 -16.17 -6.80 10.28
CA ASP A 457 -15.11 -7.44 11.07
C ASP A 457 -14.16 -8.26 10.20
N GLU A 458 -14.68 -8.94 9.17
CA GLU A 458 -13.86 -9.66 8.20
C GLU A 458 -12.92 -8.72 7.43
N ILE A 459 -13.42 -7.56 7.04
CA ILE A 459 -12.65 -6.59 6.25
C ILE A 459 -11.63 -5.88 7.13
N LEU A 460 -12.02 -5.46 8.34
CA LEU A 460 -11.09 -4.92 9.33
C LEU A 460 -9.97 -5.92 9.66
N ALA A 461 -10.29 -7.20 9.77
CA ALA A 461 -9.28 -8.24 9.94
C ALA A 461 -8.27 -8.29 8.78
N LYS A 462 -8.72 -8.05 7.54
CA LYS A 462 -7.84 -8.01 6.36
C LYS A 462 -7.03 -6.71 6.30
N ILE A 463 -7.67 -5.54 6.42
CA ILE A 463 -7.03 -4.21 6.36
C ILE A 463 -6.01 -4.07 7.49
N CYS A 464 -6.43 -4.28 8.73
CA CYS A 464 -5.61 -4.08 9.91
C CYS A 464 -4.69 -5.30 10.21
N ARG A 465 -4.73 -6.35 9.38
CA ARG A 465 -4.04 -7.64 9.61
C ARG A 465 -4.30 -8.23 11.01
N ILE A 466 -5.51 -8.01 11.52
CA ILE A 466 -5.93 -8.52 12.82
C ILE A 466 -6.46 -9.94 12.61
N PRO A 467 -6.07 -10.94 13.42
CA PRO A 467 -6.66 -12.27 13.32
C PRO A 467 -8.19 -12.20 13.47
N ARG A 468 -8.94 -12.88 12.58
CA ARG A 468 -10.42 -13.02 12.65
C ARG A 468 -10.95 -13.46 14.03
N GLN A 469 -10.09 -14.06 14.84
CA GLN A 469 -10.41 -14.68 16.13
C GLN A 469 -10.60 -13.68 17.27
N THR A 470 -10.42 -12.38 17.00
CA THR A 470 -10.42 -11.31 18.00
C THR A 470 -11.82 -10.74 18.29
N VAL A 471 -12.85 -11.16 17.54
CA VAL A 471 -14.18 -10.50 17.57
C VAL A 471 -15.33 -11.43 17.99
N GLU A 472 -15.14 -12.76 18.09
CA GLU A 472 -16.23 -13.64 18.55
C GLU A 472 -15.78 -14.86 19.38
N SER A 473 -16.67 -15.24 20.32
CA SER A 473 -16.82 -16.41 21.23
C SER A 473 -15.83 -17.60 21.20
N SER A 474 -15.13 -17.85 20.09
CA SER A 474 -14.04 -18.83 19.98
C SER A 474 -12.75 -18.41 20.70
N GLU A 475 -12.50 -17.10 20.87
CA GLU A 475 -11.32 -16.57 21.56
C GLU A 475 -11.27 -17.01 23.02
N THR A 476 -12.42 -16.99 23.71
CA THR A 476 -12.50 -17.32 25.13
C THR A 476 -12.00 -18.74 25.42
N ARG A 477 -12.33 -19.71 24.55
CA ARG A 477 -11.84 -21.09 24.67
C ARG A 477 -10.33 -21.18 24.42
N LYS A 478 -9.82 -20.42 23.46
CA LYS A 478 -8.38 -20.34 23.17
C LYS A 478 -7.63 -19.72 24.35
N LEU A 479 -8.09 -18.60 24.87
CA LEU A 479 -7.51 -17.95 26.04
C LEU A 479 -7.57 -18.83 27.29
N ALA A 480 -8.65 -19.58 27.50
CA ALA A 480 -8.75 -20.53 28.60
C ALA A 480 -7.68 -21.64 28.52
N LEU A 481 -7.32 -22.08 27.31
CA LEU A 481 -6.30 -23.11 27.07
C LEU A 481 -4.89 -22.53 26.82
N LEU A 482 -4.70 -21.21 26.83
CA LEU A 482 -3.44 -20.56 26.47
C LEU A 482 -2.28 -21.06 27.34
N GLU A 483 -2.47 -21.09 28.66
CA GLU A 483 -1.47 -21.55 29.63
C GLU A 483 -1.02 -22.99 29.34
N LYS A 484 -1.97 -23.91 29.11
CA LYS A 484 -1.67 -25.31 28.78
C LYS A 484 -0.90 -25.45 27.46
N ARG A 485 -1.26 -24.64 26.45
CA ARG A 485 -0.59 -24.66 25.14
C ARG A 485 0.83 -24.11 25.23
N LEU A 486 1.03 -23.01 25.96
CA LEU A 486 2.36 -22.46 26.23
C LEU A 486 3.23 -23.47 27.01
N ALA A 487 2.70 -24.08 28.06
CA ALA A 487 3.40 -25.08 28.87
C ALA A 487 3.78 -26.36 28.09
N SER A 488 3.04 -26.69 27.02
CA SER A 488 3.37 -27.83 26.14
C SER A 488 4.61 -27.59 25.27
N GLN A 489 4.97 -26.33 25.02
CA GLN A 489 6.09 -25.95 24.15
C GLN A 489 7.30 -25.38 24.91
N VAL A 490 7.06 -24.84 26.12
CA VAL A 490 8.06 -24.22 26.98
C VAL A 490 8.18 -25.06 28.25
N PHE A 491 9.31 -25.75 28.39
CA PHE A 491 9.53 -26.70 29.49
C PHE A 491 10.26 -26.04 30.66
N GLY A 492 9.84 -26.39 31.89
CA GLY A 492 10.55 -26.02 33.12
C GLY A 492 10.37 -24.57 33.57
N GLN A 493 9.46 -23.80 32.97
CA GLN A 493 9.17 -22.40 33.29
C GLN A 493 7.67 -22.19 33.54
N GLU A 494 7.06 -23.07 34.34
CA GLU A 494 5.59 -23.11 34.55
C GLU A 494 5.06 -21.81 35.18
N GLU A 495 5.79 -21.24 36.13
CA GLU A 495 5.43 -19.97 36.76
C GLU A 495 5.46 -18.80 35.76
N ALA A 496 6.52 -18.71 34.95
CA ALA A 496 6.62 -17.69 33.91
C ALA A 496 5.48 -17.79 32.89
N VAL A 497 5.14 -19.01 32.46
CA VAL A 497 4.01 -19.26 31.55
C VAL A 497 2.69 -18.84 32.18
N LYS A 498 2.48 -19.15 33.46
CA LYS A 498 1.26 -18.78 34.18
C LYS A 498 1.11 -17.27 34.32
N GLU A 499 2.17 -16.55 34.70
CA GLU A 499 2.14 -15.09 34.83
C GLU A 499 1.84 -14.41 33.49
N VAL A 500 2.50 -14.85 32.40
CA VAL A 500 2.24 -14.32 31.05
C VAL A 500 0.80 -14.61 30.63
N ALA A 501 0.32 -15.85 30.79
CA ALA A 501 -1.04 -16.22 30.41
C ALA A 501 -2.09 -15.42 31.20
N ASN A 502 -1.87 -15.16 32.49
CA ASN A 502 -2.78 -14.39 33.32
C ASN A 502 -2.84 -12.92 32.89
N ALA A 503 -1.69 -12.28 32.66
CA ALA A 503 -1.65 -10.89 32.20
C ALA A 503 -2.34 -10.71 30.84
N ILE A 504 -2.19 -11.66 29.91
CA ILE A 504 -2.95 -11.64 28.64
C ILE A 504 -4.46 -11.82 28.89
N LYS A 505 -4.87 -12.70 29.80
CA LYS A 505 -6.30 -12.85 30.17
C LYS A 505 -6.86 -11.56 30.78
N PHE A 506 -6.12 -10.87 31.64
CA PHE A 506 -6.52 -9.57 32.22
C PHE A 506 -6.70 -8.50 31.13
N SER A 507 -5.74 -8.42 30.21
CA SER A 507 -5.79 -7.53 29.05
C SER A 507 -7.05 -7.75 28.21
N ARG A 508 -7.33 -9.02 27.89
CA ARG A 508 -8.48 -9.42 27.07
C ARG A 508 -9.82 -9.28 27.78
N ALA A 509 -9.84 -9.31 29.11
CA ALA A 509 -11.03 -9.03 29.90
C ALA A 509 -11.38 -7.53 29.98
N GLY A 510 -10.57 -6.64 29.36
CA GLY A 510 -10.79 -5.19 29.42
C GLY A 510 -10.49 -4.59 30.80
N LEU A 511 -9.70 -5.28 31.62
CA LEU A 511 -9.33 -4.84 32.98
C LEU A 511 -8.04 -4.02 33.01
N LEU A 512 -7.60 -3.50 31.86
CA LEU A 512 -6.43 -2.64 31.73
C LEU A 512 -6.82 -1.22 31.40
N ASP A 513 -5.95 -0.27 31.76
CA ASP A 513 -6.09 1.11 31.36
C ASP A 513 -6.00 1.25 29.82
N PRO A 514 -6.96 1.91 29.16
CA PRO A 514 -7.04 1.98 27.70
C PRO A 514 -5.87 2.75 27.03
N GLY A 515 -5.06 3.46 27.81
CA GLY A 515 -3.89 4.21 27.34
C GLY A 515 -2.55 3.47 27.47
N LYS A 516 -2.54 2.19 27.85
CA LYS A 516 -1.31 1.41 28.08
C LYS A 516 -1.18 0.23 27.10
N PRO A 517 0.04 -0.29 26.88
CA PRO A 517 0.22 -1.52 26.12
C PRO A 517 -0.53 -2.70 26.73
N LEU A 518 -0.82 -3.74 25.93
CA LEU A 518 -1.55 -4.93 26.39
C LEU A 518 -0.86 -5.62 27.58
N ALA A 519 0.47 -5.65 27.56
CA ALA A 519 1.29 -6.04 28.70
C ALA A 519 2.74 -5.58 28.51
N SER A 520 3.45 -5.31 29.60
CA SER A 520 4.87 -5.00 29.69
C SER A 520 5.55 -5.95 30.68
N PHE A 521 6.47 -6.77 30.18
CA PHE A 521 7.20 -7.76 30.98
C PHE A 521 8.70 -7.53 30.92
N LEU A 522 9.36 -7.78 32.05
CA LEU A 522 10.81 -7.95 32.11
C LEU A 522 11.13 -9.40 32.48
N PHE A 523 11.70 -10.14 31.54
CA PHE A 523 12.12 -11.53 31.69
C PHE A 523 13.58 -11.58 32.14
N VAL A 524 13.81 -12.04 33.36
CA VAL A 524 15.13 -12.05 33.99
C VAL A 524 15.59 -13.49 34.22
N GLY A 525 16.84 -13.80 33.89
CA GLY A 525 17.42 -15.13 34.15
C GLY A 525 18.64 -15.42 33.27
N PRO A 526 19.23 -16.62 33.37
CA PRO A 526 20.42 -16.97 32.59
C PRO A 526 20.14 -17.06 31.08
N THR A 527 21.20 -17.08 30.27
CA THR A 527 21.05 -17.26 28.82
C THR A 527 20.56 -18.67 28.51
N GLY A 528 19.76 -18.80 27.44
CA GLY A 528 19.34 -20.12 26.94
C GLY A 528 18.31 -20.89 27.79
N VAL A 529 17.65 -20.23 28.77
CA VAL A 529 16.61 -20.85 29.62
C VAL A 529 15.19 -20.81 29.02
N GLY A 530 14.99 -20.07 27.92
CA GLY A 530 13.69 -20.02 27.22
C GLY A 530 12.97 -18.66 27.20
N LYS A 531 13.61 -17.57 27.64
CA LYS A 531 13.04 -16.20 27.64
C LYS A 531 12.45 -15.81 26.26
N THR A 532 13.26 -15.89 25.22
CA THR A 532 12.86 -15.60 23.82
C THR A 532 11.87 -16.64 23.26
N GLU A 533 11.90 -17.88 23.75
CA GLU A 533 11.01 -18.95 23.28
C GLU A 533 9.57 -18.71 23.76
N ILE A 534 9.36 -18.18 24.97
CA ILE A 534 8.03 -17.76 25.44
C ILE A 534 7.46 -16.69 24.51
N ALA A 535 8.22 -15.65 24.17
CA ALA A 535 7.77 -14.58 23.28
C ALA A 535 7.38 -15.12 21.89
N ARG A 536 8.22 -15.99 21.31
CA ARG A 536 7.95 -16.64 20.01
C ARG A 536 6.69 -17.52 20.05
N THR A 537 6.55 -18.32 21.10
CA THR A 537 5.40 -19.22 21.26
C THR A 537 4.12 -18.41 21.48
N LEU A 538 4.19 -17.35 22.29
CA LEU A 538 3.06 -16.45 22.54
C LEU A 538 2.57 -15.80 21.24
N ALA A 539 3.47 -15.26 20.43
CA ALA A 539 3.14 -14.69 19.13
C ALA A 539 2.42 -15.72 18.24
N LYS A 540 2.95 -16.95 18.17
CA LYS A 540 2.37 -18.05 17.40
C LYS A 540 0.98 -18.48 17.91
N GLU A 541 0.79 -18.60 19.22
CA GLU A 541 -0.48 -19.03 19.81
C GLU A 541 -1.59 -17.97 19.70
N LEU A 542 -1.21 -16.69 19.70
CA LEU A 542 -2.11 -15.56 19.48
C LEU A 542 -2.30 -15.23 17.99
N GLY A 543 -1.46 -15.77 17.10
CA GLY A 543 -1.50 -15.49 15.67
C GLY A 543 -1.09 -14.07 15.30
N ILE A 544 -0.20 -13.46 16.09
CA ILE A 544 0.31 -12.09 15.87
C ILE A 544 1.79 -12.09 15.51
N SER A 545 2.28 -11.00 14.92
CA SER A 545 3.69 -10.88 14.51
C SER A 545 4.63 -10.78 15.71
N LEU A 546 5.85 -11.32 15.58
CA LEU A 546 6.95 -11.13 16.53
C LEU A 546 7.91 -10.09 15.96
N LEU A 547 7.96 -8.91 16.57
CA LEU A 547 8.98 -7.89 16.30
C LEU A 547 10.13 -8.11 17.28
N ARG A 548 11.36 -8.26 16.77
CA ARG A 548 12.52 -8.54 17.61
C ARG A 548 13.62 -7.53 17.33
N PHE A 549 14.12 -6.91 18.39
CA PHE A 549 15.27 -6.01 18.37
C PHE A 549 16.30 -6.47 19.40
N ASP A 550 17.55 -6.59 18.98
CA ASP A 550 18.68 -6.88 19.87
C ASP A 550 19.24 -5.57 20.41
N MET A 551 19.14 -5.35 21.72
CA MET A 551 19.55 -4.08 22.33
C MET A 551 21.06 -3.89 22.37
N SER A 552 21.84 -4.95 22.13
CA SER A 552 23.30 -4.86 21.94
C SER A 552 23.69 -4.12 20.66
N GLU A 553 22.78 -3.99 19.69
CA GLU A 553 22.99 -3.15 18.50
C GLU A 553 22.78 -1.66 18.78
N TYR A 554 22.17 -1.33 19.93
CA TYR A 554 21.75 0.03 20.30
C TYR A 554 22.43 0.54 21.57
N GLU A 555 23.68 0.12 21.82
CA GLU A 555 24.49 0.66 22.93
C GLU A 555 24.91 2.12 22.67
N GLU A 556 25.08 2.50 21.40
CA GLU A 556 25.53 3.83 20.99
C GLU A 556 24.38 4.78 20.64
N LYS A 557 24.55 6.07 20.94
CA LYS A 557 23.56 7.12 20.68
C LYS A 557 23.15 7.23 19.20
N HIS A 558 24.06 7.01 18.25
CA HIS A 558 23.74 7.05 16.83
C HIS A 558 22.87 5.87 16.37
N ALA A 559 22.99 4.70 17.01
CA ALA A 559 22.12 3.57 16.74
C ALA A 559 20.70 3.81 17.30
N VAL A 560 20.58 4.44 18.47
CA VAL A 560 19.28 4.86 19.04
C VAL A 560 18.52 5.78 18.06
N ALA A 561 19.23 6.69 17.41
CA ALA A 561 18.64 7.57 16.39
C ALA A 561 18.03 6.79 15.21
N LYS A 562 18.59 5.64 14.82
CA LYS A 562 17.96 4.77 13.79
C LYS A 562 16.68 4.09 14.28
N LEU A 563 16.59 3.80 15.58
CA LEU A 563 15.42 3.12 16.14
C LEU A 563 14.17 4.01 16.16
N ILE A 564 14.34 5.32 16.39
CA ILE A 564 13.22 6.29 16.58
C ILE A 564 13.10 7.28 15.42
N GLY A 565 14.21 7.57 14.74
CA GLY A 565 14.36 8.60 13.73
C GLY A 565 15.44 9.61 14.12
N ALA A 566 16.30 9.98 13.16
CA ALA A 566 17.37 10.94 13.42
C ALA A 566 16.79 12.35 13.65
N PRO A 567 17.38 13.20 14.49
CA PRO A 567 16.92 14.59 14.64
C PRO A 567 17.17 15.41 13.37
N ALA A 568 16.44 16.53 13.20
CA ALA A 568 16.56 17.41 12.03
C ALA A 568 18.01 17.88 11.81
N GLY A 569 18.49 17.73 10.56
CA GLY A 569 19.86 18.10 10.15
C GLY A 569 20.88 16.96 10.19
N TYR A 570 20.49 15.73 10.52
CA TYR A 570 21.35 14.53 10.45
C TYR A 570 20.97 13.65 9.26
N VAL A 571 21.95 12.95 8.69
CA VAL A 571 21.75 11.95 7.62
C VAL A 571 20.77 10.87 8.11
N GLY A 572 19.72 10.60 7.34
CA GLY A 572 18.63 9.70 7.74
C GLY A 572 17.47 10.37 8.48
N TYR A 573 17.40 11.71 8.52
CA TYR A 573 16.21 12.42 9.05
C TYR A 573 14.93 12.08 8.26
N GLU A 574 15.05 11.86 6.95
CA GLU A 574 13.93 11.50 6.09
C GLU A 574 13.50 10.03 6.24
N GLU A 575 14.37 9.18 6.76
CA GLU A 575 14.07 7.79 7.10
C GLU A 575 13.39 7.76 8.48
N GLY A 576 12.18 7.23 8.58
CA GLY A 576 11.48 7.10 9.86
C GLY A 576 12.21 6.18 10.83
N GLY A 577 11.82 6.18 12.10
CA GLY A 577 12.37 5.25 13.08
C GLY A 577 12.00 3.79 12.79
N LEU A 578 12.97 2.88 12.87
CA LEU A 578 12.75 1.45 12.67
C LEU A 578 11.66 0.88 13.59
N LEU A 579 11.64 1.27 14.86
CA LEU A 579 10.65 0.81 15.84
C LEU A 579 9.28 1.40 15.54
N THR A 580 9.20 2.71 15.31
CA THR A 580 7.95 3.41 15.01
C THR A 580 7.32 2.87 13.73
N GLU A 581 8.11 2.63 12.68
CA GLU A 581 7.62 2.05 11.43
C GLU A 581 7.17 0.60 11.59
N ALA A 582 7.95 -0.23 12.30
CA ALA A 582 7.61 -1.65 12.49
C ALA A 582 6.27 -1.81 13.22
N VAL A 583 6.05 -0.99 14.25
CA VAL A 583 4.80 -1.00 15.03
C VAL A 583 3.64 -0.41 14.21
N ARG A 584 3.86 0.63 13.42
CA ARG A 584 2.85 1.17 12.50
C ARG A 584 2.41 0.14 11.44
N LYS A 585 3.37 -0.57 10.83
CA LYS A 585 3.11 -1.65 9.87
C LYS A 585 2.43 -2.87 10.51
N THR A 586 2.66 -3.11 11.81
CA THR A 586 2.09 -4.24 12.56
C THR A 586 1.64 -3.82 13.97
N PRO A 587 0.46 -3.17 14.10
CA PRO A 587 -0.01 -2.64 15.39
C PRO A 587 -0.29 -3.72 16.44
N HIS A 588 -0.56 -4.95 15.99
CA HIS A 588 -0.77 -6.13 16.84
C HIS A 588 0.46 -7.03 16.78
N ALA A 589 1.35 -6.88 17.76
CA ALA A 589 2.60 -7.61 17.78
C ALA A 589 3.06 -7.96 19.20
N VAL A 590 3.87 -9.01 19.31
CA VAL A 590 4.78 -9.18 20.44
C VAL A 590 6.06 -8.44 20.10
N LEU A 591 6.38 -7.38 20.85
CA LEU A 591 7.63 -6.64 20.72
C LEU A 591 8.64 -7.18 21.72
N LEU A 592 9.67 -7.86 21.21
CA LEU A 592 10.75 -8.43 21.98
C LEU A 592 12.00 -7.54 21.88
N LEU A 593 12.42 -6.99 23.03
CA LEU A 593 13.68 -6.28 23.19
C LEU A 593 14.65 -7.18 23.95
N ASP A 594 15.58 -7.81 23.24
CA ASP A 594 16.54 -8.72 23.84
C ASP A 594 17.72 -7.97 24.48
N GLU A 595 18.18 -8.44 25.64
CA GLU A 595 19.35 -7.91 26.37
C GLU A 595 19.26 -6.41 26.71
N ILE A 596 18.13 -5.99 27.25
CA ILE A 596 17.81 -4.57 27.52
C ILE A 596 18.85 -3.86 28.40
N GLU A 597 19.57 -4.58 29.28
CA GLU A 597 20.65 -4.02 30.09
C GLU A 597 21.83 -3.46 29.29
N LYS A 598 21.96 -3.84 28.01
CA LYS A 598 22.99 -3.34 27.09
C LYS A 598 22.58 -2.05 26.38
N ALA A 599 21.28 -1.75 26.33
CA ALA A 599 20.75 -0.58 25.65
C ALA A 599 21.33 0.73 26.21
N HIS A 600 21.49 1.72 25.33
CA HIS A 600 21.77 3.09 25.73
C HIS A 600 20.67 3.65 26.67
N PRO A 601 21.00 4.49 27.68
CA PRO A 601 20.04 5.08 28.62
C PRO A 601 18.83 5.77 27.97
N ASP A 602 19.01 6.40 26.81
CA ASP A 602 17.93 7.08 26.09
C ASP A 602 16.77 6.13 25.72
N ILE A 603 17.06 4.85 25.45
CA ILE A 603 16.04 3.83 25.15
C ILE A 603 15.07 3.66 26.33
N TYR A 604 15.55 3.74 27.57
CA TYR A 604 14.70 3.62 28.74
C TYR A 604 13.67 4.74 28.83
N ASN A 605 14.03 5.98 28.46
CA ASN A 605 13.11 7.11 28.44
C ASN A 605 11.98 6.91 27.44
N ILE A 606 12.32 6.34 26.28
CA ILE A 606 11.34 5.99 25.23
C ILE A 606 10.42 4.88 25.70
N LEU A 607 10.97 3.85 26.34
CA LEU A 607 10.17 2.75 26.88
C LEU A 607 9.23 3.21 28.00
N LEU A 608 9.65 4.17 28.82
CA LEU A 608 8.77 4.81 29.80
C LEU A 608 7.56 5.49 29.11
N GLN A 609 7.79 6.23 28.03
CA GLN A 609 6.73 6.86 27.23
C GLN A 609 5.79 5.80 26.62
N VAL A 610 6.36 4.74 26.06
CA VAL A 610 5.59 3.64 25.46
C VAL A 610 4.75 2.91 26.51
N MET A 611 5.28 2.66 27.72
CA MET A 611 4.54 1.98 28.78
C MET A 611 3.43 2.84 29.41
N ASP A 612 3.57 4.17 29.40
CA ASP A 612 2.57 5.10 29.95
C ASP A 612 1.42 5.44 29.01
N TYR A 613 1.80 5.83 27.79
CA TYR A 613 0.87 6.44 26.84
C TYR A 613 0.58 5.52 25.66
N ALA A 614 1.29 4.39 25.56
CA ALA A 614 1.19 3.47 24.45
C ALA A 614 1.35 4.16 23.09
N THR A 615 2.06 5.27 23.04
CA THR A 615 2.29 6.04 21.81
C THR A 615 3.73 6.52 21.77
N LEU A 616 4.38 6.32 20.63
CA LEU A 616 5.69 6.89 20.34
C LEU A 616 5.57 7.77 19.11
N THR A 617 6.13 8.97 19.16
CA THR A 617 6.15 9.88 18.01
C THR A 617 7.55 9.89 17.41
N ASP A 618 7.66 9.72 16.10
CA ASP A 618 8.92 9.84 15.40
C ASP A 618 9.35 11.30 15.24
N ASN A 619 10.54 11.50 14.68
CA ASN A 619 11.12 12.80 14.34
C ASN A 619 10.30 13.61 13.32
N GLN A 620 9.45 12.97 12.52
CA GLN A 620 8.60 13.61 11.52
C GLN A 620 7.23 14.02 12.07
N GLY A 621 6.91 13.63 13.31
CA GLY A 621 5.60 13.88 13.94
C GLY A 621 4.60 12.74 13.78
N ARG A 622 5.00 11.63 13.15
CA ARG A 622 4.15 10.46 12.92
C ARG A 622 4.08 9.63 14.18
N LYS A 623 2.86 9.23 14.57
CA LYS A 623 2.60 8.50 15.81
C LYS A 623 2.49 6.99 15.55
N ALA A 624 3.20 6.20 16.34
CA ALA A 624 3.10 4.75 16.41
C ALA A 624 2.31 4.35 17.66
N ASP A 625 1.30 3.48 17.49
CA ASP A 625 0.39 3.03 18.55
C ASP A 625 0.80 1.64 19.08
N PHE A 626 1.04 1.56 20.39
CA PHE A 626 1.47 0.38 21.13
C PHE A 626 0.35 -0.20 22.00
N ARG A 627 -0.88 0.34 21.98
CA ARG A 627 -2.00 -0.15 22.82
C ARG A 627 -2.29 -1.63 22.59
N ASN A 628 -2.02 -2.12 21.39
CA ASN A 628 -2.22 -3.50 20.95
C ASN A 628 -0.93 -4.34 20.93
N VAL A 629 0.16 -3.83 21.54
CA VAL A 629 1.47 -4.48 21.58
C VAL A 629 1.71 -5.14 22.93
N ILE A 630 2.26 -6.36 22.91
CA ILE A 630 2.79 -7.04 24.10
C ILE A 630 4.30 -6.78 24.14
N LEU A 631 4.74 -5.93 25.07
CA LEU A 631 6.13 -5.58 25.25
C LEU A 631 6.83 -6.59 26.16
N ILE A 632 7.83 -7.28 25.64
CA ILE A 632 8.67 -8.23 26.36
C ILE A 632 10.12 -7.75 26.27
N MET A 633 10.72 -7.50 27.42
CA MET A 633 12.15 -7.18 27.53
C MET A 633 12.86 -8.37 28.18
N THR A 634 14.00 -8.79 27.65
CA THR A 634 14.81 -9.85 28.27
C THR A 634 16.08 -9.27 28.86
N SER A 635 16.47 -9.78 30.03
CA SER A 635 17.70 -9.38 30.70
C SER A 635 18.43 -10.57 31.29
N ASN A 636 19.77 -10.55 31.19
CA ASN A 636 20.65 -11.52 31.84
C ASN A 636 21.10 -11.08 33.24
N ALA A 637 20.55 -9.97 33.76
CA ALA A 637 20.81 -9.51 35.12
C ALA A 637 20.55 -10.62 36.15
N GLY A 638 21.48 -10.80 37.10
CA GLY A 638 21.36 -11.81 38.14
C GLY A 638 21.76 -13.25 37.75
N ALA A 639 22.09 -13.53 36.47
CA ALA A 639 22.46 -14.87 36.01
C ALA A 639 23.67 -15.47 36.77
N GLY A 640 24.68 -14.65 37.10
CA GLY A 640 25.87 -15.08 37.83
C GLY A 640 25.62 -15.44 39.31
N ARG A 641 24.51 -14.95 39.91
CA ARG A 641 24.12 -15.29 41.29
C ARG A 641 23.25 -16.55 41.35
N MET A 642 22.42 -16.81 40.35
CA MET A 642 21.66 -18.06 40.23
C MET A 642 22.54 -19.30 40.02
N ALA A 643 23.76 -19.12 39.49
CA ALA A 643 24.70 -20.21 39.23
C ALA A 643 25.52 -20.65 40.46
N LYS A 644 25.49 -19.89 41.57
CA LYS A 644 26.21 -20.25 42.80
C LYS A 644 25.26 -20.99 43.75
N PRO A 645 25.52 -22.27 44.08
CA PRO A 645 24.81 -22.93 45.17
C PRO A 645 25.02 -22.13 46.45
N GLY A 646 23.96 -21.91 47.23
CA GLY A 646 24.08 -21.26 48.54
C GLY A 646 25.08 -22.03 49.41
N LEU A 647 26.05 -21.33 50.00
CA LEU A 647 26.89 -21.91 51.06
C LEU A 647 26.01 -22.04 52.32
N GLY A 648 25.31 -23.17 52.47
CA GLY A 648 24.49 -23.45 53.64
C GLY A 648 23.90 -24.86 53.60
N PHE A 649 24.35 -25.73 54.50
CA PHE A 649 23.73 -27.03 54.76
C PHE A 649 22.45 -26.80 55.58
N SER A 650 21.27 -26.74 54.94
CA SER A 650 19.91 -27.02 55.50
C SER A 650 18.80 -26.12 54.92
N GLY A 651 18.63 -26.09 53.60
CA GLY A 651 17.43 -25.52 52.97
C GLY A 651 16.63 -26.60 52.25
N SER A 652 15.30 -26.54 52.31
CA SER A 652 14.47 -27.28 51.34
C SER A 652 14.69 -26.70 49.92
N PRO A 653 14.52 -27.49 48.84
CA PRO A 653 14.71 -26.99 47.46
C PRO A 653 13.86 -25.75 47.13
N GLU A 654 12.71 -25.59 47.81
CA GLU A 654 11.82 -24.43 47.67
C GLU A 654 12.38 -23.17 48.34
N GLU A 655 13.04 -23.30 49.49
CA GLU A 655 13.70 -22.18 50.18
C GLU A 655 14.96 -21.72 49.45
N GLU A 656 15.73 -22.63 48.87
CA GLU A 656 16.88 -22.28 48.02
C GLU A 656 16.46 -21.52 46.76
N THR A 657 15.32 -21.90 46.16
CA THR A 657 14.78 -21.22 44.98
C THR A 657 14.31 -19.81 45.32
N ARG A 658 13.56 -19.63 46.43
CA ARG A 658 13.12 -18.30 46.89
C ARG A 658 14.27 -17.36 47.23
N ASN A 659 15.30 -17.87 47.91
CA ASN A 659 16.50 -17.08 48.22
C ASN A 659 17.26 -16.68 46.94
N GLY A 660 17.25 -17.55 45.92
CA GLY A 660 17.77 -17.24 44.59
C GLY A 660 16.99 -16.13 43.89
N ASP A 661 15.66 -16.17 43.96
CA ASP A 661 14.78 -15.17 43.35
C ASP A 661 14.94 -13.80 44.02
N GLU A 662 15.03 -13.73 45.34
CA GLU A 662 15.31 -12.48 46.06
C GLU A 662 16.65 -11.87 45.62
N ALA A 663 17.69 -12.70 45.49
CA ALA A 663 18.99 -12.25 45.02
C ALA A 663 18.97 -11.73 43.57
N VAL A 664 18.16 -12.33 42.70
CA VAL A 664 17.95 -11.85 41.32
C VAL A 664 17.19 -10.53 41.32
N LEU A 665 16.11 -10.43 42.10
CA LEU A 665 15.31 -9.22 42.21
C LEU A 665 16.12 -8.04 42.77
N ASP A 666 17.04 -8.29 43.70
CA ASP A 666 17.94 -7.26 44.20
C ASP A 666 18.94 -6.77 43.15
N GLU A 667 19.42 -7.65 42.28
CA GLU A 667 20.26 -7.24 41.15
C GLU A 667 19.46 -6.44 40.12
N VAL A 668 18.23 -6.85 39.85
CA VAL A 668 17.30 -6.09 39.00
C VAL A 668 17.04 -4.69 39.57
N LYS A 669 16.91 -4.54 40.90
CA LYS A 669 16.77 -3.22 41.54
C LYS A 669 17.99 -2.31 41.36
N ARG A 670 19.18 -2.88 41.15
CA ARG A 670 20.43 -2.13 40.92
C ARG A 670 20.58 -1.72 39.46
N VAL A 671 20.29 -2.62 38.53
CA VAL A 671 20.42 -2.36 37.09
C VAL A 671 19.30 -1.44 36.60
N PHE A 672 18.07 -1.65 37.07
CA PHE A 672 16.90 -0.93 36.58
C PHE A 672 16.36 0.05 37.62
N GLN A 673 16.22 1.30 37.21
CA GLN A 673 15.70 2.38 38.07
C GLN A 673 14.27 2.06 38.56
N PRO A 674 13.87 2.54 39.75
CA PRO A 674 12.52 2.34 40.28
C PRO A 674 11.41 2.79 39.33
N GLU A 675 11.63 3.90 38.62
CA GLU A 675 10.70 4.46 37.64
C GLU A 675 10.35 3.44 36.55
N PHE A 676 11.36 2.81 35.95
CA PHE A 676 11.17 1.78 34.94
C PHE A 676 10.45 0.54 35.51
N ARG A 677 10.85 0.09 36.70
CA ARG A 677 10.28 -1.11 37.33
C ARG A 677 8.80 -0.96 37.69
N ASN A 678 8.38 0.22 38.12
CA ASN A 678 7.00 0.49 38.51
C ASN A 678 6.03 0.56 37.31
N ARG A 679 6.55 0.61 36.07
CA ARG A 679 5.76 0.65 34.83
C ARG A 679 5.58 -0.72 34.18
N LEU A 680 6.33 -1.71 34.65
CA LEU A 680 6.17 -3.09 34.23
C LEU A 680 4.92 -3.68 34.86
N ASN A 681 4.13 -4.44 34.10
CA ASN A 681 3.08 -5.26 34.68
C ASN A 681 3.66 -6.32 35.62
N LYS A 682 4.77 -6.94 35.21
CA LYS A 682 5.43 -7.98 36.01
C LYS A 682 6.91 -8.15 35.61
N ILE A 683 7.74 -8.38 36.62
CA ILE A 683 9.10 -8.93 36.45
C ILE A 683 8.97 -10.45 36.62
N VAL A 684 9.37 -11.21 35.60
CA VAL A 684 9.24 -12.66 35.55
C VAL A 684 10.64 -13.28 35.63
N VAL A 685 10.86 -14.11 36.65
CA VAL A 685 12.14 -14.79 36.88
C VAL A 685 12.15 -16.14 36.19
N PHE A 686 13.23 -16.44 35.48
CA PHE A 686 13.46 -17.70 34.77
C PHE A 686 14.55 -18.50 35.45
N HIS A 687 14.26 -19.77 35.68
CA HIS A 687 15.13 -20.66 36.41
C HIS A 687 16.06 -21.44 35.49
N SER A 688 17.20 -21.90 36.04
CA SER A 688 18.15 -22.76 35.34
C SER A 688 17.51 -24.07 34.89
N ILE A 689 17.95 -24.58 33.73
CA ILE A 689 17.41 -25.82 33.14
C ILE A 689 17.91 -27.03 33.92
N GLY A 690 17.00 -27.72 34.61
CA GLY A 690 17.28 -29.01 35.25
C GLY A 690 17.39 -30.16 34.25
N LYS A 691 17.95 -31.31 34.69
CA LYS A 691 18.14 -32.51 33.85
C LYS A 691 16.84 -33.02 33.19
N LYS A 692 15.70 -32.91 33.88
CA LYS A 692 14.39 -33.30 33.33
C LYS A 692 13.96 -32.40 32.18
N THR A 693 14.11 -31.09 32.36
CA THR A 693 13.82 -30.06 31.35
C THR A 693 14.75 -30.19 30.15
N ALA A 694 16.05 -30.42 30.40
CA ALA A 694 17.05 -30.67 29.36
C ALA A 694 16.65 -31.80 28.41
N ARG A 695 16.20 -32.94 28.96
CA ARG A 695 15.71 -34.08 28.17
C ARG A 695 14.49 -33.73 27.33
N ALA A 696 13.54 -32.97 27.89
CA ALA A 696 12.35 -32.54 27.16
C ALA A 696 12.71 -31.62 25.97
N VAL A 697 13.62 -30.66 26.18
CA VAL A 697 14.09 -29.75 25.12
C VAL A 697 14.89 -30.49 24.06
N ALA A 698 15.78 -31.42 24.46
CA ALA A 698 16.52 -32.28 23.54
C ALA A 698 15.57 -33.12 22.67
N GLY A 699 14.52 -33.69 23.26
CA GLY A 699 13.49 -34.44 22.55
C GLY A 699 12.75 -33.59 21.53
N LYS A 700 12.35 -32.36 21.91
CA LYS A 700 11.74 -31.39 20.99
C LYS A 700 12.65 -31.10 19.79
N LYS A 701 13.94 -30.84 20.02
CA LYS A 701 14.93 -30.57 18.96
C LYS A 701 15.13 -31.77 18.02
N LEU A 702 15.12 -32.99 18.54
CA LEU A 702 15.18 -34.20 17.73
C LEU A 702 13.90 -34.42 16.90
N LEU A 703 12.72 -34.06 17.43
CA LEU A 703 11.47 -34.07 16.66
C LEU A 703 11.47 -33.01 15.55
N GLU A 704 12.00 -31.81 15.81
CA GLU A 704 12.20 -30.76 14.79
C GLU A 704 13.13 -31.26 13.67
N LEU A 705 14.23 -31.92 14.02
CA LEU A 705 15.12 -32.57 13.04
C LEU A 705 14.39 -33.68 12.26
N GLY A 706 13.59 -34.49 12.94
CA GLY A 706 12.78 -35.53 12.31
C GLY A 706 11.77 -34.97 11.30
N ALA A 707 11.11 -33.85 11.61
CA ALA A 707 10.20 -33.18 10.69
C ALA A 707 10.92 -32.66 9.42
N LEU A 708 12.15 -32.15 9.57
CA LEU A 708 12.99 -31.76 8.43
C LEU A 708 13.35 -32.98 7.56
N LEU A 709 13.67 -34.12 8.17
CA LEU A 709 13.97 -35.36 7.45
C LEU A 709 12.74 -35.97 6.77
N ALA A 710 11.56 -35.85 7.38
CA ALA A 710 10.30 -36.33 6.82
C ALA A 710 9.96 -35.64 5.50
N SER A 711 10.32 -34.36 5.33
CA SER A 711 10.18 -33.64 4.04
C SER A 711 11.00 -34.29 2.90
N ARG A 712 12.01 -35.09 3.25
CA ARG A 712 12.85 -35.88 2.34
C ARG A 712 12.49 -37.36 2.33
N GLN A 713 11.29 -37.73 2.79
CA GLN A 713 10.82 -39.12 2.88
C GLN A 713 11.69 -40.02 3.77
N VAL A 714 12.34 -39.46 4.79
CA VAL A 714 13.13 -40.21 5.77
C VAL A 714 12.40 -40.24 7.11
N GLU A 715 12.07 -41.44 7.59
CA GLU A 715 11.50 -41.66 8.90
C GLU A 715 12.61 -41.68 9.96
N PHE A 716 12.53 -40.77 10.93
CA PHE A 716 13.55 -40.58 11.96
C PHE A 716 13.04 -41.07 13.33
N SER A 717 13.83 -41.93 13.97
CA SER A 717 13.60 -42.39 15.35
C SER A 717 14.87 -42.23 16.20
N TYR A 718 14.75 -42.21 17.53
CA TYR A 718 15.90 -42.08 18.43
C TYR A 718 15.76 -42.96 19.67
N THR A 719 16.89 -43.40 20.23
CA THR A 719 16.92 -44.17 21.49
C THR A 719 16.93 -43.25 22.71
N ARG A 720 16.48 -43.78 23.86
CA ARG A 720 16.54 -43.06 25.14
C ARG A 720 17.99 -42.73 25.53
N LYS A 721 18.95 -43.59 25.18
CA LYS A 721 20.38 -43.37 25.41
C LYS A 721 20.91 -42.17 24.61
N ALA A 722 20.52 -42.06 23.33
CA ALA A 722 20.88 -40.91 22.50
C ALA A 722 20.26 -39.61 23.04
N LEU A 723 19.02 -39.66 23.52
CA LEU A 723 18.36 -38.52 24.14
C LEU A 723 19.08 -38.07 25.42
N ASP A 724 19.45 -39.02 26.28
CA ASP A 724 20.16 -38.74 27.54
C ASP A 724 21.55 -38.16 27.28
N LEU A 725 22.30 -38.74 26.33
CA LEU A 725 23.62 -38.24 25.92
C LEU A 725 23.53 -36.81 25.34
N LEU A 726 22.52 -36.53 24.52
CA LEU A 726 22.30 -35.20 23.96
C LEU A 726 21.95 -34.18 25.05
N ALA A 727 21.11 -34.56 26.02
CA ALA A 727 20.77 -33.71 27.15
C ALA A 727 21.97 -33.42 28.06
N GLU A 728 22.89 -34.38 28.23
CA GLU A 728 24.11 -34.21 29.01
C GLU A 728 25.16 -33.34 28.30
N LYS A 729 25.41 -33.59 27.01
CA LYS A 729 26.37 -32.80 26.21
C LYS A 729 25.87 -31.40 25.87
N GLY A 730 24.56 -31.24 25.69
CA GLY A 730 23.97 -30.00 25.18
C GLY A 730 23.46 -29.02 26.23
N VAL A 731 23.65 -29.29 27.53
CA VAL A 731 23.34 -28.32 28.58
C VAL A 731 24.61 -27.88 29.28
N SER A 732 25.01 -26.63 29.02
CA SER A 732 26.07 -25.96 29.75
C SER A 732 25.49 -25.02 30.81
N ARG A 733 26.25 -24.78 31.88
CA ARG A 733 25.89 -23.80 32.92
C ARG A 733 25.87 -22.35 32.40
N GLU A 734 26.62 -22.05 31.34
CA GLU A 734 26.81 -20.70 30.80
C GLU A 734 25.81 -20.36 29.69
N TYR A 735 25.51 -21.33 28.82
CA TYR A 735 24.74 -21.13 27.57
C TYR A 735 23.36 -21.82 27.60
N GLY A 736 23.04 -22.55 28.67
CA GLY A 736 21.76 -23.24 28.84
C GLY A 736 21.49 -24.25 27.71
N ALA A 737 20.24 -24.29 27.23
CA ALA A 737 19.82 -25.21 26.16
C ALA A 737 20.23 -24.75 24.75
N ARG A 738 20.92 -23.61 24.58
CA ARG A 738 21.40 -23.16 23.26
C ARG A 738 22.47 -24.12 22.68
N GLU A 739 23.24 -24.78 23.55
CA GLU A 739 24.27 -25.75 23.13
C GLU A 739 23.69 -27.01 22.48
N LEU A 740 22.44 -27.40 22.81
CA LEU A 740 21.78 -28.55 22.17
C LEU A 740 21.76 -28.43 20.64
N GLY A 741 21.47 -27.24 20.11
CA GLY A 741 21.49 -27.00 18.67
C GLY A 741 22.87 -27.19 18.06
N ARG A 742 23.90 -26.66 18.71
CA ARG A 742 25.30 -26.80 18.28
C ARG A 742 25.77 -28.24 18.30
N VAL A 743 25.40 -29.02 19.32
CA VAL A 743 25.71 -30.45 19.39
C VAL A 743 25.00 -31.22 18.27
N ILE A 744 23.74 -30.90 17.97
CA ILE A 744 23.03 -31.50 16.83
C ILE A 744 23.74 -31.16 15.52
N ASP A 745 24.12 -29.90 15.32
CA ASP A 745 24.77 -29.44 14.08
C ASP A 745 26.18 -30.00 13.90
N ARG A 746 26.93 -30.19 14.98
CA ARG A 746 28.32 -30.66 14.96
C ARG A 746 28.46 -32.18 14.98
N GLU A 747 27.63 -32.88 15.75
CA GLU A 747 27.80 -34.32 15.98
C GLU A 747 26.72 -35.18 15.28
N ILE A 748 25.49 -34.66 15.09
CA ILE A 748 24.38 -35.48 14.56
C ILE A 748 24.13 -35.21 13.07
N LYS A 749 24.03 -33.94 12.64
CA LYS A 749 23.77 -33.60 11.23
C LYS A 749 24.84 -34.12 10.27
N PRO A 750 26.16 -34.08 10.56
CA PRO A 750 27.16 -34.59 9.63
C PRO A 750 26.98 -36.08 9.35
N LEU A 751 26.60 -36.87 10.38
CA LEU A 751 26.29 -38.30 10.21
C LEU A 751 25.11 -38.53 9.26
N LEU A 752 24.16 -37.59 9.19
CA LEU A 752 23.00 -37.68 8.31
C LEU A 752 23.30 -37.13 6.91
N VAL A 753 24.12 -36.09 6.78
CA VAL A 753 24.43 -35.43 5.50
C VAL A 753 25.07 -36.40 4.51
N ASP A 754 26.11 -37.13 4.94
CA ASP A 754 26.80 -38.08 4.06
C ASP A 754 25.85 -39.17 3.55
N ARG A 755 24.93 -39.62 4.42
CA ARG A 755 23.93 -40.65 4.10
C ARG A 755 22.80 -40.15 3.20
N LEU A 756 22.40 -38.90 3.35
CA LEU A 756 21.36 -38.26 2.53
C LEU A 756 21.86 -37.92 1.13
N LEU A 757 23.12 -37.50 0.97
CA LEU A 757 23.69 -37.10 -0.32
C LEU A 757 24.28 -38.28 -1.10
N PHE A 758 25.01 -39.15 -0.42
CA PHE A 758 25.83 -40.20 -1.04
C PHE A 758 25.48 -41.62 -0.59
N GLY A 759 24.64 -41.78 0.44
CA GLY A 759 24.32 -43.07 1.05
C GLY A 759 22.93 -43.62 0.74
N SER A 760 22.51 -44.57 1.58
CA SER A 760 21.27 -45.34 1.50
C SER A 760 19.99 -44.51 1.64
N LEU A 761 20.07 -43.32 2.24
CA LEU A 761 18.91 -42.44 2.49
C LEU A 761 18.60 -41.48 1.33
N LYS A 762 19.32 -41.57 0.20
CA LYS A 762 19.13 -40.70 -0.98
C LYS A 762 17.73 -40.79 -1.62
N LYS A 763 17.03 -41.91 -1.45
CA LYS A 763 15.66 -42.15 -1.97
C LYS A 763 14.60 -42.25 -0.86
N GLY A 764 14.90 -41.73 0.33
CA GLY A 764 14.11 -41.97 1.54
C GLY A 764 14.57 -43.21 2.30
N GLY A 765 13.87 -43.56 3.39
CA GLY A 765 14.21 -44.73 4.23
C GLY A 765 13.93 -44.50 5.72
N THR A 766 14.36 -45.43 6.57
CA THR A 766 14.23 -45.31 8.03
C THR A 766 15.61 -45.18 8.67
N CYS A 767 15.80 -44.16 9.49
CA CYS A 767 17.03 -43.97 10.26
C CYS A 767 16.73 -43.87 11.77
N ARG A 768 17.64 -44.44 12.56
CA ARG A 768 17.55 -44.46 14.01
C ARG A 768 18.82 -43.90 14.63
N LEU A 769 18.69 -42.83 15.41
CA LEU A 769 19.78 -42.28 16.20
C LEU A 769 20.00 -43.12 17.47
N ASP A 770 21.22 -43.60 17.65
CA ASP A 770 21.66 -44.38 18.82
C ASP A 770 23.04 -43.90 19.30
N THR A 771 23.58 -44.57 20.32
CA THR A 771 24.90 -44.27 20.89
C THR A 771 25.82 -45.48 20.79
N GLU A 772 27.08 -45.27 20.43
CA GLU A 772 28.14 -46.28 20.44
C GLU A 772 29.28 -45.85 21.37
N GLN A 773 29.93 -46.82 22.01
CA GLN A 773 31.11 -46.57 22.84
C GLN A 773 32.36 -46.64 21.99
N LYS A 774 33.16 -45.57 22.01
CA LYS A 774 34.48 -45.53 21.38
C LYS A 774 35.54 -45.60 22.49
N ASP A 775 36.48 -46.53 22.36
CA ASP A 775 37.64 -46.72 23.24
C ASP A 775 37.31 -46.81 24.76
N GLY A 776 36.23 -47.51 25.11
CA GLY A 776 35.93 -47.92 26.51
C GLY A 776 35.47 -46.82 27.47
N THR A 777 35.59 -45.54 27.13
CA THR A 777 35.23 -44.42 28.03
C THR A 777 34.32 -43.35 27.45
N GLU A 778 34.23 -43.15 26.12
CA GLU A 778 33.40 -42.09 25.52
C GLU A 778 32.21 -42.63 24.72
N SER A 779 31.02 -42.08 24.98
CA SER A 779 29.80 -42.36 24.21
C SER A 779 29.65 -41.36 23.06
N VAL A 780 29.54 -41.85 21.84
CA VAL A 780 29.42 -41.07 20.60
C VAL A 780 28.10 -41.37 19.92
N PHE A 781 27.53 -40.39 19.19
CA PHE A 781 26.32 -40.61 18.40
C PHE A 781 26.60 -41.50 17.19
N ALA A 782 25.71 -42.44 16.94
CA ALA A 782 25.74 -43.33 15.78
C ALA A 782 24.34 -43.40 15.15
N VAL A 783 24.28 -43.39 13.81
CA VAL A 783 23.02 -43.57 13.08
C VAL A 783 22.96 -45.00 12.57
N ARG A 784 21.94 -45.74 13.00
CA ARG A 784 21.65 -47.11 12.56
C ARG A 784 20.52 -47.08 11.54
N GLU A 785 20.70 -47.85 10.49
CA GLU A 785 19.72 -48.02 9.42
C GLU A 785 19.03 -49.37 9.62
N ALA A 786 17.76 -49.46 9.25
CA ALA A 786 17.13 -50.76 9.06
C ALA A 786 17.33 -51.15 7.60
N ASP A 787 18.11 -52.20 7.35
CA ASP A 787 18.27 -52.76 6.01
C ASP A 787 16.90 -53.11 5.42
N GLY A 788 16.70 -52.69 4.16
CA GLY A 788 15.45 -52.88 3.44
C GLY A 788 15.05 -54.35 3.31
N ALA A 789 14.13 -54.80 4.16
CA ALA A 789 13.27 -55.92 3.84
C ALA A 789 12.13 -55.42 2.94
N LYS A 790 12.15 -55.86 1.68
CA LYS A 790 11.12 -55.63 0.64
C LYS A 790 9.71 -55.53 1.24
N ALA A 791 9.09 -54.36 1.11
CA ALA A 791 7.65 -54.20 1.25
C ALA A 791 6.94 -54.84 0.04
N GLN A 792 6.79 -56.18 0.06
CA GLN A 792 5.72 -56.84 -0.68
C GLN A 792 4.42 -56.68 0.10
N GLY A 793 3.36 -56.36 -0.64
CA GLY A 793 2.14 -55.78 -0.12
C GLY A 793 1.46 -56.59 1.00
N ARG A 794 1.07 -55.86 2.05
CA ARG A 794 -0.14 -56.16 2.82
C ARG A 794 -0.96 -54.89 2.92
N LYS A 795 -2.14 -54.93 2.29
CA LYS A 795 -3.23 -53.99 2.47
C LYS A 795 -3.63 -53.94 3.96
N GLY A 796 -3.94 -52.73 4.43
CA GLY A 796 -4.88 -52.48 5.53
C GLY A 796 -4.28 -52.36 6.92
N GLY A 797 -4.30 -51.15 7.47
CA GLY A 797 -4.03 -50.90 8.89
C GLY A 797 -3.63 -49.46 9.20
N SER A 798 -4.56 -48.51 9.05
CA SER A 798 -4.45 -47.15 9.56
C SER A 798 -4.31 -47.16 11.09
N CYS A 799 -3.20 -46.63 11.63
CA CYS A 799 -3.11 -46.26 13.03
C CYS A 799 -3.55 -44.80 13.20
N GLU A 800 -4.79 -44.63 13.64
CA GLU A 800 -5.32 -43.38 14.21
C GLU A 800 -4.57 -43.02 15.52
N PRO A 801 -4.48 -41.73 15.86
CA PRO A 801 -3.86 -41.27 17.11
C PRO A 801 -4.71 -41.69 18.33
N ALA A 802 -4.02 -42.14 19.37
CA ALA A 802 -4.61 -42.63 20.61
C ALA A 802 -5.31 -41.53 21.41
N GLU A 803 -6.58 -41.30 21.13
CA GLU A 803 -7.56 -40.86 22.12
C GLU A 803 -8.70 -41.89 22.21
N LYS A 804 -9.07 -42.23 23.44
CA LYS A 804 -10.15 -43.16 23.87
C LYS A 804 -9.76 -44.65 23.93
N ARG A 805 -9.35 -45.09 25.13
CA ARG A 805 -9.83 -46.35 25.72
C ARG A 805 -9.69 -46.35 27.25
N ARG A 806 -10.73 -45.83 27.92
CA ARG A 806 -11.23 -46.36 29.20
C ARG A 806 -12.73 -46.52 29.07
N SER A 807 -13.17 -47.70 28.68
CA SER A 807 -14.39 -48.34 29.18
C SER A 807 -14.67 -49.62 28.40
N ARG A 808 -14.75 -50.72 29.15
CA ARG A 808 -15.61 -51.91 28.98
C ARG A 808 -14.83 -53.18 29.31
N LYS A 809 -14.94 -53.59 30.58
CA LYS A 809 -15.13 -55.00 30.92
C LYS A 809 -16.63 -55.24 30.97
N GLU A 810 -17.06 -56.17 30.12
CA GLU A 810 -17.96 -57.30 30.39
C GLU A 810 -19.24 -57.07 31.19
N GLY A 811 -20.36 -57.57 30.64
CA GLY A 811 -21.59 -57.78 31.39
C GLY A 811 -22.82 -57.82 30.49
N SER A 812 -23.11 -59.02 30.01
CA SER A 812 -24.28 -59.45 29.23
C SER A 812 -25.63 -59.30 29.94
N PHE A 813 -26.69 -59.50 29.16
CA PHE A 813 -28.05 -59.96 29.50
C PHE A 813 -29.24 -58.95 29.51
N GLU A 814 -30.15 -59.25 28.59
CA GLU A 814 -31.62 -59.22 28.64
C GLU A 814 -32.45 -57.92 28.60
N THR A 815 -33.24 -57.88 27.52
CA THR A 815 -34.58 -57.29 27.33
C THR A 815 -35.46 -57.28 28.58
N LEU A 816 -36.22 -56.20 28.79
CA LEU A 816 -37.67 -56.26 28.97
C LEU A 816 -38.34 -54.87 28.93
N GLU A 817 -39.54 -54.93 28.36
CA GLU A 817 -40.56 -53.91 28.13
C GLU A 817 -41.05 -53.10 29.36
N LYS A 818 -41.74 -51.99 29.01
CA LYS A 818 -42.87 -51.33 29.70
C LYS A 818 -42.56 -50.37 30.85
N GLY A 819 -42.95 -49.11 30.59
CA GLY A 819 -44.16 -48.61 31.25
C GLY A 819 -44.00 -47.43 32.20
N SER A 820 -44.64 -46.32 31.82
CA SER A 820 -45.33 -45.35 32.68
C SER A 820 -44.50 -44.44 33.60
N GLY A 821 -44.90 -43.16 33.67
CA GLY A 821 -44.49 -42.32 34.80
C GLY A 821 -44.44 -40.82 34.55
N ASP A 822 -45.52 -40.25 34.01
CA ASP A 822 -45.83 -38.83 34.12
C ASP A 822 -45.72 -38.34 35.58
N ARG A 823 -45.02 -37.21 35.84
CA ARG A 823 -45.35 -36.26 36.93
C ARG A 823 -44.47 -35.00 36.95
N LYS A 824 -45.13 -33.89 36.60
CA LYS A 824 -44.99 -32.55 37.19
C LYS A 824 -44.65 -32.56 38.68
N LYS A 825 -43.74 -31.68 39.14
CA LYS A 825 -44.06 -30.48 39.97
C LYS A 825 -42.81 -29.78 40.53
N LYS A 826 -42.79 -28.45 40.31
CA LYS A 826 -42.47 -27.33 41.23
C LYS A 826 -41.33 -27.52 42.26
N ALA A 827 -40.33 -26.65 42.19
CA ALA A 827 -40.29 -25.38 42.94
C ALA A 827 -39.31 -24.44 42.23
#